data_AF-A0A7Y0EY62-F1
#
_entry.id   AF-A0A7Y0EY62-F1
#
_cell.length_a   1.000
_cell.length_b   1.000
_cell.length_c   1.000
_cell.angle_alpha   90.00
_cell.angle_beta   90.00
_cell.angle_gamma   90.00
#
_symmetry.space_group_name_H-M   'P 1'
#
loop_
_entity.id
_entity.type
_entity.pdbx_description
1 polymer ?
#
loop_
_entity_poly.entity_id
_entity_poly.type
_entity_poly.pdbx_seq_one_letter_code
_entity_poly.pdbx_strand_id
1 'polypeptide(L)'
;MLRRFAAAIAAGALAFGSAGAADLGATGAGATLLGSTVPLAAADESEPGSDVIVIAFQTNWNSVARECAETYGPEGVGYVQVSPPQETITGKQWWTSYQPVSYRLDSKLGTEAEFKAMIATCKAAGVGVIADAVINHMAGADRSGTGVAGSQFDGEGNFPEVPYTAANFHSCVDNVSNYRNASNVQNCRLSGLQDLDTSQEYVQNKLADYMSALLDMGVAGFRVDAVKHIAAADVAAIKARLAAKSGRAADSMFFEQEVIGNSAEAREIQPAQYLATGKVSEFNVNARLKQAFDNDINSASFGLGGIGASASWVPSDKAAVWVTNWDTERNGSALTYKDGAKYLLANAFLLAYGYGQPHVYSGYYFADADDGAPGATDNAVPDMTCPAGDESGDDVSGDAANAAESSGESGGESGAKRNVARNTESSGTWQCAQRWTAIRGMIGFHNAVAGSEVTDWAEYGENVVGFGRGAVADDSGDADGSDGAAAGDRAAAGKAGSGVGYLAINNSDESVTRTFATSLPAGVYCNVYATGDCSAAVSVRSDGTFEATLPAGSAVAIHVGAERSGSAGGVSGGASAGRRTDPADPDWFVSSAAAMVGAQPADHAQIVMDEEMVEAIDEANHSAGLSVLVLAGAILLVVAAGRVRKSFAKLE
;
A
#
# COMPACT_ATOMS: atom_id res chain seq x y z
N MET A 1 48.48 -1.05 46.64
CA MET A 1 48.52 0.20 47.44
C MET A 1 47.17 0.87 47.31
N LEU A 2 46.22 0.59 48.21
CA LEU A 2 45.88 1.38 49.41
C LEU A 2 45.15 2.71 49.13
N ARG A 3 43.84 2.67 49.43
CA ARG A 3 43.03 3.61 50.21
C ARG A 3 42.67 5.02 49.66
N ARG A 4 41.34 5.18 49.49
CA ARG A 4 40.41 6.13 50.17
C ARG A 4 40.82 7.61 50.26
N PHE A 5 39.92 8.47 49.79
CA PHE A 5 39.41 9.61 50.57
C PHE A 5 37.94 9.89 50.25
N ALA A 6 37.19 10.20 51.31
CA ALA A 6 35.84 10.74 51.34
C ALA A 6 35.89 12.08 52.09
N ALA A 7 35.02 13.03 51.76
CA ALA A 7 34.39 13.96 52.70
C ALA A 7 33.44 14.95 51.99
N ALA A 8 32.33 15.22 52.66
CA ALA A 8 31.18 16.05 52.28
C ALA A 8 31.27 17.48 52.87
N ILE A 9 30.29 18.36 52.54
CA ILE A 9 29.37 19.09 53.47
C ILE A 9 28.89 20.48 52.94
N ALA A 10 27.55 20.67 52.93
CA ALA A 10 26.69 21.85 53.21
C ALA A 10 26.82 23.16 52.37
N ALA A 11 25.81 24.05 52.23
CA ALA A 11 24.39 24.16 52.61
C ALA A 11 23.82 25.40 51.89
N GLY A 12 22.48 25.52 51.81
CA GLY A 12 21.81 26.76 51.41
C GLY A 12 20.29 26.64 51.36
N ALA A 13 19.63 26.70 52.51
CA ALA A 13 18.19 26.85 52.65
C ALA A 13 17.81 28.34 52.73
N LEU A 14 16.66 28.72 52.16
CA LEU A 14 15.98 29.98 52.45
C LEU A 14 14.51 29.72 52.78
N ALA A 15 14.04 30.46 53.78
CA ALA A 15 13.02 30.09 54.73
C ALA A 15 11.60 30.55 54.38
N PHE A 16 10.62 29.81 54.91
CA PHE A 16 9.24 30.24 55.14
C PHE A 16 9.19 31.32 56.23
N GLY A 17 8.36 32.35 56.03
CA GLY A 17 7.94 33.31 57.04
C GLY A 17 6.41 33.37 57.11
N SER A 18 5.86 32.99 58.27
CA SER A 18 4.44 33.04 58.61
C SER A 18 4.14 34.20 59.57
N ALA A 19 3.07 34.95 59.32
CA ALA A 19 2.30 35.78 60.25
C ALA A 19 0.91 35.97 59.61
N GLY A 20 -0.24 36.03 60.26
CA GLY A 20 -0.69 36.10 61.65
C GLY A 20 -2.20 36.45 61.56
N ALA A 21 -3.03 35.87 62.42
CA ALA A 21 -4.50 35.86 62.34
C ALA A 21 -5.20 37.19 62.65
N ALA A 22 -6.44 37.40 62.15
CA ALA A 22 -7.64 37.74 62.95
C ALA A 22 -8.91 38.05 62.11
N ASP A 23 -10.06 37.69 62.72
CA ASP A 23 -11.44 38.20 62.60
C ASP A 23 -12.45 37.76 61.51
N LEU A 24 -13.34 36.85 61.94
CA LEU A 24 -14.81 36.97 62.09
C LEU A 24 -15.66 37.73 61.03
N GLY A 25 -16.47 36.94 60.32
CA GLY A 25 -17.93 37.12 60.25
C GLY A 25 -18.52 37.96 59.11
N ALA A 26 -19.17 37.30 58.13
CA ALA A 26 -20.57 37.53 57.74
C ALA A 26 -20.95 36.78 56.46
N THR A 27 -22.15 36.21 56.50
CA THR A 27 -22.97 35.54 55.49
C THR A 27 -22.95 36.13 54.07
N GLY A 28 -22.92 35.26 53.05
CA GLY A 28 -23.30 35.61 51.68
C GLY A 28 -23.12 34.43 50.72
N ALA A 29 -24.22 33.81 50.31
CA ALA A 29 -24.23 32.72 49.33
C ALA A 29 -23.74 33.20 47.95
N GLY A 30 -22.71 32.54 47.42
CA GLY A 30 -22.26 32.68 46.05
C GLY A 30 -21.59 31.37 45.63
N ALA A 31 -22.25 30.63 44.74
CA ALA A 31 -21.72 29.37 44.21
C ALA A 31 -20.49 29.66 43.34
N THR A 32 -19.29 29.38 43.86
CA THR A 32 -18.07 29.31 43.05
C THR A 32 -17.98 27.91 42.45
N LEU A 33 -18.32 27.79 41.17
CA LEU A 33 -17.97 26.63 40.36
C LEU A 33 -16.44 26.56 40.31
N LEU A 34 -15.86 25.63 41.06
CA LEU A 34 -14.48 25.21 40.86
C LEU A 34 -14.43 24.46 39.52
N GLY A 35 -14.11 25.20 38.45
CA GLY A 35 -13.74 24.60 37.18
C GLY A 35 -12.46 23.80 37.38
N SER A 36 -12.59 22.47 37.50
CA SER A 36 -11.46 21.57 37.34
C SER A 36 -10.92 21.76 35.92
N THR A 37 -9.77 22.42 35.78
CA THR A 37 -8.99 22.36 34.55
C THR A 37 -8.48 20.94 34.42
N VAL A 38 -9.23 20.10 33.70
CA VAL A 38 -8.70 18.85 33.17
C VAL A 38 -7.52 19.27 32.28
N PRO A 39 -6.29 18.80 32.53
CA PRO A 39 -5.23 19.02 31.57
C PRO A 39 -5.70 18.36 30.27
N LEU A 40 -5.81 19.14 29.21
CA LEU A 40 -5.97 18.60 27.86
C LEU A 40 -4.76 17.69 27.67
N ALA A 41 -4.97 16.38 27.69
CA ALA A 41 -3.95 15.45 27.27
C ALA A 41 -3.50 15.92 25.89
N ALA A 42 -2.19 16.09 25.70
CA ALA A 42 -1.65 16.20 24.36
C ALA A 42 -2.24 15.04 23.56
N ALA A 43 -2.87 15.31 22.42
CA ALA A 43 -3.25 14.27 21.49
C ALA A 43 -1.97 13.46 21.26
N ASP A 44 -2.00 12.19 21.64
CA ASP A 44 -0.92 11.27 21.36
C ASP A 44 -0.71 11.32 19.84
N GLU A 45 0.49 11.66 19.37
CA GLU A 45 0.83 11.54 17.96
C GLU A 45 1.03 10.04 17.70
N SER A 46 -0.07 9.28 17.75
CA SER A 46 -0.04 7.87 17.39
C SER A 46 0.34 7.81 15.92
N GLU A 47 1.52 7.27 15.64
CA GLU A 47 1.95 6.92 14.28
C GLU A 47 0.82 6.15 13.57
N PRO A 48 0.63 6.35 12.24
CA PRO A 48 -0.35 5.60 11.49
C PRO A 48 -0.22 4.09 11.74
N GLY A 49 -1.34 3.38 11.85
CA GLY A 49 -1.37 1.95 12.17
C GLY A 49 -0.88 1.01 11.07
N SER A 50 -0.35 1.56 9.97
CA SER A 50 0.15 0.86 8.78
C SER A 50 1.36 1.61 8.22
N ASP A 51 2.28 0.91 7.56
CA ASP A 51 3.40 1.51 6.82
C ASP A 51 3.15 1.58 5.31
N VAL A 52 1.98 1.14 4.82
CA VAL A 52 1.62 1.22 3.40
C VAL A 52 1.47 2.68 2.97
N ILE A 53 2.11 3.02 1.85
CA ILE A 53 2.08 4.35 1.26
C ILE A 53 1.31 4.31 -0.05
N VAL A 54 0.33 5.19 -0.24
CA VAL A 54 -0.26 5.42 -1.56
C VAL A 54 0.38 6.65 -2.20
N ILE A 55 0.94 6.49 -3.41
CA ILE A 55 1.42 7.61 -4.21
C ILE A 55 0.23 8.21 -4.96
N ALA A 56 -0.21 9.40 -4.56
CA ALA A 56 -1.28 10.16 -5.21
C ALA A 56 -0.70 11.10 -6.29
N PHE A 57 -0.23 10.51 -7.39
CA PHE A 57 0.53 11.23 -8.41
C PHE A 57 -0.32 12.28 -9.14
N GLN A 58 0.15 13.54 -9.14
CA GLN A 58 -0.50 14.71 -9.73
C GLN A 58 -1.95 14.95 -9.24
N THR A 59 -2.38 14.30 -8.15
CA THR A 59 -3.72 14.49 -7.60
C THR A 59 -3.77 15.80 -6.82
N ASN A 60 -4.77 16.64 -7.09
CA ASN A 60 -4.90 17.92 -6.41
C ASN A 60 -5.27 17.78 -4.92
N TRP A 61 -5.03 18.83 -4.13
CA TRP A 61 -5.17 18.78 -2.66
C TRP A 61 -6.57 18.40 -2.19
N ASN A 62 -7.61 18.95 -2.81
CA ASN A 62 -9.00 18.66 -2.46
C ASN A 62 -9.37 17.20 -2.72
N SER A 63 -8.83 16.62 -3.80
CA SER A 63 -9.05 15.22 -4.15
C SER A 63 -8.28 14.28 -3.22
N VAL A 64 -7.04 14.60 -2.84
CA VAL A 64 -6.31 13.83 -1.82
C VAL A 64 -7.05 13.87 -0.49
N ALA A 65 -7.54 15.04 -0.06
CA ALA A 65 -8.32 15.17 1.18
C ALA A 65 -9.57 14.28 1.18
N ARG A 66 -10.30 14.24 0.04
CA ARG A 66 -11.45 13.37 -0.15
C ARG A 66 -11.07 11.89 -0.08
N GLU A 67 -10.02 11.47 -0.80
CA GLU A 67 -9.56 10.08 -0.74
C GLU A 67 -9.07 9.68 0.65
N CYS A 68 -8.47 10.59 1.42
CA CYS A 68 -8.10 10.32 2.81
C CYS A 68 -9.31 9.92 3.65
N ALA A 69 -10.43 10.64 3.52
CA ALA A 69 -11.65 10.37 4.26
C ALA A 69 -12.45 9.16 3.74
N GLU A 70 -12.51 8.99 2.41
CA GLU A 70 -13.38 8.00 1.77
C GLU A 70 -12.70 6.65 1.49
N THR A 71 -11.38 6.65 1.28
CA THR A 71 -10.63 5.47 0.81
C THR A 71 -9.46 5.17 1.73
N TYR A 72 -8.44 6.03 1.81
CA TYR A 72 -7.17 5.71 2.49
C TYR A 72 -7.35 5.34 3.96
N GLY A 73 -8.04 6.19 4.75
CA GLY A 73 -8.31 5.91 6.15
C GLY A 73 -9.13 4.63 6.36
N PRO A 74 -10.32 4.49 5.72
CA PRO A 74 -11.14 3.29 5.83
C PRO A 74 -10.45 1.97 5.42
N GLU A 75 -9.55 2.01 4.44
CA GLU A 75 -8.80 0.84 3.97
C GLU A 75 -7.53 0.56 4.78
N GLY A 76 -7.18 1.42 5.74
CA GLY A 76 -6.00 1.27 6.59
C GLY A 76 -4.69 1.62 5.90
N VAL A 77 -4.70 2.56 4.95
CA VAL A 77 -3.47 3.15 4.41
C VAL A 77 -2.79 3.99 5.49
N GLY A 78 -1.49 3.80 5.68
CA GLY A 78 -0.72 4.56 6.65
C GLY A 78 -0.40 5.98 6.20
N TYR A 79 0.02 6.12 4.94
CA TYR A 79 0.46 7.40 4.40
C TYR A 79 0.01 7.63 2.96
N VAL A 80 -0.14 8.90 2.60
CA VAL A 80 -0.24 9.35 1.21
C VAL A 80 1.00 10.16 0.84
N GLN A 81 1.71 9.75 -0.21
CA GLN A 81 2.73 10.56 -0.85
C GLN A 81 2.07 11.47 -1.88
N VAL A 82 2.23 12.78 -1.71
CA VAL A 82 1.73 13.79 -2.64
C VAL A 82 2.83 14.26 -3.59
N SER A 83 2.46 14.63 -4.81
CA SER A 83 3.37 15.29 -5.76
C SER A 83 3.93 16.62 -5.20
N PRO A 84 5.01 17.17 -5.80
CA PRO A 84 5.71 18.31 -5.23
C PRO A 84 4.80 19.50 -4.90
N PRO A 85 4.76 19.95 -3.63
CA PRO A 85 3.82 20.98 -3.21
C PRO A 85 4.31 22.41 -3.47
N GLN A 86 5.59 22.61 -3.78
CA GLN A 86 6.16 23.92 -4.04
C GLN A 86 5.79 24.48 -5.41
N GLU A 87 5.90 25.80 -5.57
CA GLU A 87 5.70 26.50 -6.83
C GLU A 87 6.70 26.03 -7.89
N THR A 88 6.16 25.73 -9.06
CA THR A 88 6.92 25.25 -10.21
C THR A 88 6.72 26.14 -11.43
N ILE A 89 7.43 25.83 -12.52
CA ILE A 89 7.13 26.39 -13.84
C ILE A 89 5.71 26.02 -14.27
N THR A 90 5.20 26.75 -15.26
CA THR A 90 3.92 26.47 -15.91
C THR A 90 4.07 25.37 -16.96
N GLY A 91 2.98 24.64 -17.22
CA GLY A 91 2.86 23.68 -18.32
C GLY A 91 2.06 22.43 -17.94
N LYS A 92 1.46 21.82 -18.95
CA LYS A 92 0.53 20.70 -18.78
C LYS A 92 1.24 19.41 -18.39
N GLN A 93 2.44 19.18 -18.90
CA GLN A 93 3.22 17.97 -18.70
C GLN A 93 3.45 17.70 -17.21
N TRP A 94 3.56 16.43 -16.82
CA TRP A 94 3.72 16.08 -15.41
C TRP A 94 5.07 16.51 -14.84
N TRP A 95 6.14 16.45 -15.64
CA TRP A 95 7.49 16.78 -15.22
C TRP A 95 7.67 18.27 -14.92
N THR A 96 6.71 19.13 -15.27
CA THR A 96 6.75 20.55 -14.88
C THR A 96 6.68 20.72 -13.36
N SER A 97 6.04 19.79 -12.65
CA SER A 97 6.03 19.76 -11.17
C SER A 97 7.40 19.50 -10.55
N TYR A 98 8.37 19.01 -11.32
CA TYR A 98 9.75 18.75 -10.88
C TYR A 98 10.71 19.87 -11.30
N GLN A 99 10.19 21.05 -11.63
CA GLN A 99 11.00 22.24 -11.95
C GLN A 99 10.62 23.40 -11.02
N PRO A 100 11.20 23.44 -9.81
CA PRO A 100 10.88 24.46 -8.81
C PRO A 100 11.22 25.87 -9.30
N VAL A 101 10.37 26.82 -8.94
CA VAL A 101 10.59 28.26 -9.14
C VAL A 101 10.73 28.96 -7.79
N SER A 102 9.96 28.55 -6.79
CA SER A 102 10.12 29.00 -5.41
C SER A 102 9.69 27.92 -4.42
N TYR A 103 9.75 28.23 -3.13
CA TYR A 103 9.22 27.40 -2.06
C TYR A 103 7.85 27.85 -1.53
N ARG A 104 7.14 28.71 -2.28
CA ARG A 104 5.73 28.99 -2.03
C ARG A 104 4.90 27.73 -2.26
N LEU A 105 3.79 27.58 -1.55
CA LEU A 105 2.95 26.37 -1.61
C LEU A 105 1.66 26.56 -2.43
N ASP A 106 1.56 27.65 -3.17
CA ASP A 106 0.60 27.76 -4.26
C ASP A 106 1.20 27.02 -5.47
N SER A 107 0.62 25.88 -5.81
CA SER A 107 1.15 25.00 -6.85
C SER A 107 0.09 24.70 -7.92
N LYS A 108 0.50 23.97 -8.95
CA LYS A 108 -0.40 23.43 -9.97
C LYS A 108 -1.48 22.51 -9.38
N LEU A 109 -1.31 22.05 -8.14
CA LEU A 109 -2.20 21.11 -7.44
C LEU A 109 -3.13 21.79 -6.43
N GLY A 110 -3.04 23.12 -6.29
CA GLY A 110 -3.89 23.91 -5.42
C GLY A 110 -3.11 24.93 -4.60
N THR A 111 -3.85 25.71 -3.83
CA THR A 111 -3.32 26.76 -2.95
C THR A 111 -2.71 26.20 -1.66
N GLU A 112 -1.91 27.02 -0.98
CA GLU A 112 -1.37 26.67 0.35
C GLU A 112 -2.49 26.36 1.37
N ALA A 113 -3.62 27.06 1.27
CA ALA A 113 -4.76 26.84 2.16
C ALA A 113 -5.40 25.46 1.94
N GLU A 114 -5.56 25.04 0.69
CA GLU A 114 -6.07 23.70 0.34
C GLU A 114 -5.07 22.61 0.75
N PHE A 115 -3.77 22.86 0.60
CA PHE A 115 -2.72 21.93 1.06
C PHE A 115 -2.79 21.71 2.58
N LYS A 116 -2.91 22.79 3.38
CA LYS A 116 -3.11 22.71 4.83
C LYS A 116 -4.40 21.99 5.21
N ALA A 117 -5.50 22.25 4.50
CA ALA A 117 -6.78 21.57 4.73
C ALA A 117 -6.70 20.07 4.43
N MET A 118 -5.97 19.69 3.38
CA MET A 118 -5.71 18.29 3.02
C MET A 118 -4.91 17.58 4.11
N ILE A 119 -3.83 18.17 4.62
CA ILE A 119 -3.05 17.60 5.74
C ILE A 119 -3.94 17.36 6.96
N ALA A 120 -4.74 18.36 7.34
CA ALA A 120 -5.64 18.23 8.50
C ALA A 120 -6.69 17.13 8.31
N THR A 121 -7.25 17.01 7.10
CA THR A 121 -8.24 15.98 6.76
C THR A 121 -7.63 14.59 6.79
N CYS A 122 -6.44 14.42 6.21
CA CYS A 122 -5.71 13.15 6.24
C CYS A 122 -5.34 12.74 7.66
N LYS A 123 -4.81 13.67 8.48
CA LYS A 123 -4.51 13.39 9.88
C LYS A 123 -5.77 12.96 10.66
N ALA A 124 -6.92 13.61 10.41
CA ALA A 124 -8.19 13.23 11.04
C ALA A 124 -8.69 11.84 10.60
N ALA A 125 -8.30 11.38 9.41
CA ALA A 125 -8.57 10.04 8.90
C ALA A 125 -7.52 8.99 9.31
N GLY A 126 -6.51 9.37 10.11
CA GLY A 126 -5.42 8.49 10.52
C GLY A 126 -4.33 8.26 9.45
N VAL A 127 -4.29 9.11 8.42
CA VAL A 127 -3.37 9.00 7.28
C VAL A 127 -2.32 10.12 7.35
N GLY A 128 -1.04 9.75 7.41
CA GLY A 128 0.07 10.70 7.35
C GLY A 128 0.30 11.23 5.93
N VAL A 129 0.70 12.49 5.78
CA VAL A 129 1.07 13.06 4.46
C VAL A 129 2.58 13.06 4.31
N ILE A 130 3.09 12.49 3.22
CA ILE A 130 4.49 12.54 2.80
C ILE A 130 4.59 13.52 1.62
N ALA A 131 5.39 14.56 1.76
CA ALA A 131 5.61 15.52 0.68
C ALA A 131 6.77 15.09 -0.22
N ASP A 132 6.58 15.16 -1.55
CA ASP A 132 7.68 15.04 -2.51
C ASP A 132 8.50 16.34 -2.55
N ALA A 133 9.73 16.31 -2.04
CA ALA A 133 10.60 17.46 -1.90
C ALA A 133 11.69 17.47 -2.99
N VAL A 134 11.57 18.41 -3.93
CA VAL A 134 12.58 18.63 -4.97
C VAL A 134 13.63 19.62 -4.46
N ILE A 135 14.79 19.10 -4.06
CA ILE A 135 15.82 19.88 -3.37
C ILE A 135 17.19 19.89 -4.09
N ASN A 136 17.34 19.12 -5.17
CA ASN A 136 18.58 19.05 -5.94
C ASN A 136 18.75 20.27 -6.86
N HIS A 137 17.68 20.70 -7.50
CA HIS A 137 17.73 21.63 -8.62
C HIS A 137 16.54 22.58 -8.62
N MET A 138 16.64 23.62 -9.45
CA MET A 138 15.54 24.52 -9.80
C MET A 138 15.16 24.34 -11.28
N ALA A 139 14.25 25.18 -11.78
CA ALA A 139 13.82 25.18 -13.18
C ALA A 139 15.00 25.19 -14.18
N GLY A 140 14.76 24.59 -15.36
CA GLY A 140 15.77 24.42 -16.41
C GLY A 140 16.48 25.72 -16.83
N ALA A 141 17.75 25.59 -17.22
CA ALA A 141 18.56 26.74 -17.67
C ALA A 141 18.16 27.26 -19.07
N ASP A 142 17.32 26.52 -19.79
CA ASP A 142 16.85 26.81 -21.14
C ASP A 142 15.62 27.74 -21.18
N ARG A 143 15.14 28.19 -20.01
CA ARG A 143 13.86 28.90 -19.91
C ARG A 143 13.93 30.02 -18.87
N SER A 144 13.07 31.02 -19.07
CA SER A 144 12.81 32.11 -18.14
C SER A 144 11.33 32.42 -18.14
N GLY A 145 10.81 32.94 -17.04
CA GLY A 145 9.41 33.33 -16.98
C GLY A 145 8.88 33.49 -15.57
N THR A 146 7.63 33.09 -15.41
CA THR A 146 6.88 33.23 -14.17
C THR A 146 6.33 31.86 -13.78
N GLY A 147 6.51 31.47 -12.52
CA GLY A 147 5.96 30.24 -11.96
C GLY A 147 4.45 30.32 -11.76
N VAL A 148 3.85 29.19 -11.40
CA VAL A 148 2.39 29.06 -11.21
C VAL A 148 1.82 29.99 -10.12
N ALA A 149 2.64 30.43 -9.15
CA ALA A 149 2.26 31.35 -8.08
C ALA A 149 2.70 32.81 -8.34
N GLY A 150 3.26 33.11 -9.51
CA GLY A 150 3.66 34.46 -9.90
C GLY A 150 5.12 34.82 -9.64
N SER A 151 5.93 33.91 -9.10
CA SER A 151 7.35 34.20 -8.85
C SER A 151 8.13 34.25 -10.16
N GLN A 152 9.01 35.23 -10.30
CA GLN A 152 9.87 35.37 -11.48
C GLN A 152 11.07 34.42 -11.38
N PHE A 153 11.56 33.94 -12.52
CA PHE A 153 12.82 33.21 -12.61
C PHE A 153 13.45 33.31 -14.00
N ASP A 154 14.73 32.99 -14.11
CA ASP A 154 15.42 32.89 -15.39
C ASP A 154 16.46 31.76 -15.49
N GLY A 155 16.90 31.50 -16.72
CA GLY A 155 17.93 30.52 -17.05
C GLY A 155 19.36 30.95 -16.69
N GLU A 156 19.54 32.16 -16.14
CA GLU A 156 20.83 32.65 -15.63
C GLU A 156 21.02 32.33 -14.13
N GLY A 157 20.04 31.68 -13.50
CA GLY A 157 20.09 31.29 -12.10
C GLY A 157 19.49 32.30 -11.14
N ASN A 158 18.65 33.23 -11.62
CA ASN A 158 17.96 34.16 -10.73
C ASN A 158 16.59 33.61 -10.33
N PHE A 159 16.42 33.36 -9.04
CA PHE A 159 15.15 32.96 -8.41
C PHE A 159 14.86 33.91 -7.23
N PRO A 160 14.39 35.15 -7.50
CA PRO A 160 14.29 36.22 -6.51
C PRO A 160 13.38 35.94 -5.32
N GLU A 161 12.37 35.06 -5.45
CA GLU A 161 11.48 34.69 -4.34
C GLU A 161 12.21 33.86 -3.28
N VAL A 162 13.16 32.99 -3.68
CA VAL A 162 14.00 32.19 -2.77
C VAL A 162 15.21 32.93 -2.23
N PRO A 163 15.37 34.19 -2.65
CA PRO A 163 16.57 34.77 -3.30
C PRO A 163 17.75 33.82 -3.57
N TYR A 164 17.70 33.05 -4.67
CA TYR A 164 18.90 32.48 -5.28
C TYR A 164 19.38 33.32 -6.46
N THR A 165 20.70 33.30 -6.65
CA THR A 165 21.40 33.84 -7.83
C THR A 165 22.31 32.76 -8.40
N ALA A 166 22.95 33.02 -9.53
CA ALA A 166 23.96 32.12 -10.12
C ALA A 166 25.03 31.62 -9.12
N ALA A 167 25.35 32.41 -8.07
CA ALA A 167 26.30 32.02 -7.04
C ALA A 167 25.86 30.86 -6.14
N ASN A 168 24.57 30.50 -6.16
CA ASN A 168 23.99 29.41 -5.36
C ASN A 168 23.84 28.10 -6.13
N PHE A 169 24.33 28.06 -7.36
CA PHE A 169 24.33 26.89 -8.22
C PHE A 169 25.76 26.40 -8.45
N HIS A 170 25.92 25.11 -8.72
CA HIS A 170 27.21 24.57 -9.09
C HIS A 170 27.73 25.19 -10.38
N SER A 171 29.06 25.33 -10.48
CA SER A 171 29.71 25.96 -11.63
C SER A 171 29.73 25.09 -12.90
N CYS A 172 29.46 23.78 -12.79
CA CYS A 172 29.34 22.92 -13.96
C CYS A 172 27.96 23.12 -14.61
N VAL A 173 27.93 23.85 -15.71
CA VAL A 173 26.71 24.17 -16.46
C VAL A 173 26.37 23.16 -17.56
N ASP A 174 27.24 22.17 -17.75
CA ASP A 174 27.04 21.05 -18.68
C ASP A 174 26.05 20.04 -18.10
N ASN A 175 25.49 19.19 -18.98
CA ASN A 175 24.68 18.07 -18.53
C ASN A 175 25.54 16.94 -17.95
N VAL A 176 24.97 16.22 -16.97
CA VAL A 176 25.51 14.94 -16.51
C VAL A 176 25.72 14.02 -17.71
N SER A 177 26.93 13.48 -17.84
CA SER A 177 27.33 12.66 -19.00
C SER A 177 28.17 11.45 -18.63
N ASN A 178 28.66 11.36 -17.40
CA ASN A 178 29.53 10.27 -16.95
C ASN A 178 29.16 9.80 -15.53
N TYR A 179 28.28 8.80 -15.46
CA TYR A 179 27.86 8.18 -14.19
C TYR A 179 28.97 7.39 -13.47
N ARG A 180 30.15 7.22 -14.08
CA ARG A 180 31.34 6.68 -13.39
C ARG A 180 32.15 7.75 -12.65
N ASN A 181 31.73 9.02 -12.74
CA ASN A 181 32.32 10.13 -12.02
C ASN A 181 31.26 10.78 -11.11
N ALA A 182 31.34 10.51 -9.81
CA ALA A 182 30.39 11.05 -8.83
C ALA A 182 30.29 12.58 -8.87
N SER A 183 31.42 13.28 -9.01
CA SER A 183 31.41 14.75 -9.10
C SER A 183 30.71 15.27 -10.36
N ASN A 184 30.73 14.53 -11.48
CA ASN A 184 29.95 14.89 -12.65
C ASN A 184 28.44 14.69 -12.40
N VAL A 185 28.06 13.63 -11.70
CA VAL A 185 26.65 13.33 -11.39
C VAL A 185 26.07 14.30 -10.37
N GLN A 186 26.87 14.72 -9.39
CA GLN A 186 26.43 15.48 -8.23
C GLN A 186 26.59 17.00 -8.35
N ASN A 187 27.34 17.48 -9.35
CA ASN A 187 27.65 18.92 -9.48
C ASN A 187 27.31 19.49 -10.86
N CYS A 188 26.82 18.68 -11.81
CA CYS A 188 26.44 19.12 -13.15
C CYS A 188 24.94 18.93 -13.35
N ARG A 189 24.39 19.58 -14.38
CA ARG A 189 22.94 19.66 -14.57
C ARG A 189 22.33 18.32 -14.96
N LEU A 190 21.42 17.80 -14.14
CA LEU A 190 20.55 16.70 -14.55
C LEU A 190 19.62 17.22 -15.65
N SER A 191 19.82 16.80 -16.91
CA SER A 191 18.94 17.16 -18.03
C SER A 191 18.67 18.67 -18.20
N GLY A 192 19.67 19.51 -17.92
CA GLY A 192 19.60 20.97 -18.05
C GLY A 192 18.98 21.71 -16.87
N LEU A 193 18.57 20.98 -15.81
CA LEU A 193 18.03 21.55 -14.57
C LEU A 193 19.13 22.30 -13.82
N GLN A 194 18.81 23.49 -13.30
CA GLN A 194 19.80 24.33 -12.64
C GLN A 194 20.18 23.73 -11.30
N ASP A 195 21.39 23.19 -11.21
CA ASP A 195 21.88 22.34 -10.12
C ASP A 195 22.35 23.16 -8.92
N LEU A 196 21.66 23.05 -7.78
CA LEU A 196 21.96 23.83 -6.58
C LEU A 196 23.30 23.40 -5.99
N ASP A 197 24.12 24.36 -5.55
CA ASP A 197 25.33 24.05 -4.81
C ASP A 197 24.98 23.70 -3.36
N THR A 198 24.61 22.43 -3.15
CA THR A 198 24.18 21.91 -1.86
C THR A 198 25.29 21.87 -0.82
N SER A 199 26.54 22.14 -1.18
CA SER A 199 27.65 22.25 -0.23
C SER A 199 27.59 23.58 0.56
N GLN A 200 26.88 24.58 0.03
CA GLN A 200 26.75 25.89 0.65
C GLN A 200 25.77 25.87 1.82
N GLU A 201 26.21 26.35 2.98
CA GLU A 201 25.35 26.49 4.15
C GLU A 201 24.09 27.34 3.88
N TYR A 202 24.19 28.36 3.02
CA TYR A 202 23.04 29.19 2.63
C TYR A 202 21.95 28.35 1.92
N VAL A 203 22.35 27.53 0.95
CA VAL A 203 21.44 26.64 0.21
C VAL A 203 20.85 25.61 1.17
N GLN A 204 21.68 24.95 1.98
CA GLN A 204 21.23 23.96 2.95
C GLN A 204 20.22 24.54 3.95
N ASN A 205 20.42 25.77 4.43
CA ASN A 205 19.50 26.44 5.34
C ASN A 205 18.16 26.76 4.67
N LYS A 206 18.16 27.24 3.42
CA LYS A 206 16.93 27.53 2.66
C LYS A 206 16.09 26.28 2.43
N LEU A 207 16.74 25.17 2.07
CA LEU A 207 16.08 23.88 1.91
C LEU A 207 15.50 23.37 3.23
N ALA A 208 16.27 23.46 4.32
CA ALA A 208 15.80 23.06 5.63
C ALA A 208 14.67 23.97 6.17
N ASP A 209 14.66 25.27 5.86
CA ASP A 209 13.54 26.18 6.18
C ASP A 209 12.25 25.76 5.46
N TYR A 210 12.34 25.48 4.15
CA TYR A 210 11.22 24.98 3.35
C TYR A 210 10.64 23.68 3.94
N MET A 211 11.50 22.69 4.18
CA MET A 211 11.07 21.40 4.73
C MET A 211 10.55 21.55 6.17
N SER A 212 11.15 22.41 7.00
CA SER A 212 10.66 22.67 8.36
C SER A 212 9.26 23.28 8.34
N ALA A 213 8.99 24.20 7.41
CA ALA A 213 7.66 24.80 7.26
C ALA A 213 6.60 23.74 6.90
N LEU A 214 6.94 22.74 6.09
CA LEU A 214 6.05 21.61 5.77
C LEU A 214 5.77 20.74 7.01
N LEU A 215 6.81 20.43 7.81
CA LEU A 215 6.64 19.70 9.07
C LEU A 215 5.74 20.46 10.05
N ASP A 216 5.91 21.77 10.17
CA ASP A 216 5.09 22.63 11.04
C ASP A 216 3.61 22.66 10.61
N MET A 217 3.32 22.45 9.32
CA MET A 217 1.96 22.31 8.79
C MET A 217 1.34 20.93 9.08
N GLY A 218 2.13 19.95 9.51
CA GLY A 218 1.68 18.60 9.84
C GLY A 218 2.05 17.52 8.82
N VAL A 219 2.93 17.81 7.86
CA VAL A 219 3.54 16.76 7.02
C VAL A 219 4.31 15.79 7.92
N ALA A 220 4.16 14.48 7.67
CA ALA A 220 4.79 13.40 8.43
C ALA A 220 6.25 13.19 8.03
N GLY A 221 6.59 13.46 6.77
CA GLY A 221 7.95 13.42 6.26
C GLY A 221 8.03 13.59 4.75
N PHE A 222 9.11 13.09 4.15
CA PHE A 222 9.49 13.43 2.78
C PHE A 222 9.90 12.21 1.96
N ARG A 223 9.44 12.20 0.70
CA ARG A 223 10.19 11.59 -0.40
C ARG A 223 11.06 12.68 -0.98
N VAL A 224 12.35 12.45 -1.11
CA VAL A 224 13.32 13.45 -1.57
C VAL A 224 13.78 13.09 -2.97
N ASP A 225 13.52 13.99 -3.90
CA ASP A 225 13.80 13.83 -5.32
C ASP A 225 15.30 13.86 -5.64
N ALA A 226 15.70 13.07 -6.64
CA ALA A 226 17.01 13.12 -7.29
C ALA A 226 18.21 13.07 -6.32
N VAL A 227 18.08 12.38 -5.18
CA VAL A 227 19.13 12.35 -4.13
C VAL A 227 20.46 11.77 -4.64
N LYS A 228 20.44 10.88 -5.64
CA LYS A 228 21.67 10.45 -6.35
C LYS A 228 22.56 11.63 -6.78
N HIS A 229 21.94 12.74 -7.17
CA HIS A 229 22.58 13.94 -7.69
C HIS A 229 23.00 14.93 -6.59
N ILE A 230 22.84 14.57 -5.32
CA ILE A 230 23.31 15.36 -4.18
C ILE A 230 24.42 14.57 -3.48
N ALA A 231 25.49 15.22 -3.06
CA ALA A 231 26.51 14.55 -2.24
C ALA A 231 25.89 14.00 -0.94
N ALA A 232 26.16 12.74 -0.58
CA ALA A 232 25.61 12.13 0.64
C ALA A 232 25.90 12.94 1.92
N ALA A 233 27.06 13.61 1.98
CA ALA A 233 27.41 14.51 3.07
C ALA A 233 26.49 15.75 3.14
N ASP A 234 26.09 16.29 2.00
CA ASP A 234 25.19 17.45 1.92
C ASP A 234 23.77 17.05 2.29
N VAL A 235 23.29 15.88 1.86
CA VAL A 235 21.99 15.33 2.30
C VAL A 235 21.96 15.19 3.83
N ALA A 236 23.01 14.63 4.43
CA ALA A 236 23.14 14.53 5.88
C ALA A 236 23.15 15.91 6.56
N ALA A 237 23.83 16.89 5.97
CA ALA A 237 23.91 18.25 6.49
C ALA A 237 22.56 19.01 6.38
N ILE A 238 21.79 18.79 5.32
CA ILE A 238 20.43 19.32 5.14
C ILE A 238 19.51 18.68 6.18
N LYS A 239 19.51 17.35 6.32
CA LYS A 239 18.68 16.64 7.29
C LYS A 239 18.99 17.04 8.74
N ALA A 240 20.26 17.24 9.08
CA ALA A 240 20.67 17.72 10.40
C ALA A 240 20.14 19.14 10.68
N ARG A 241 20.16 20.04 9.68
CA ARG A 241 19.57 21.39 9.81
C ARG A 241 18.06 21.35 9.93
N LEU A 242 17.41 20.47 9.17
CA LEU A 242 15.97 20.25 9.27
C LEU A 242 15.58 19.79 10.68
N ALA A 243 16.30 18.83 11.26
CA ALA A 243 16.10 18.39 12.63
C ALA A 243 16.27 19.56 13.63
N ALA A 244 17.33 20.35 13.47
CA ALA A 244 17.58 21.50 14.34
C ALA A 244 16.49 22.59 14.24
N LYS A 245 15.97 22.86 13.03
CA LYS A 245 14.95 23.89 12.77
C LYS A 245 13.56 23.46 13.20
N SER A 246 13.18 22.20 12.94
CA SER A 246 11.88 21.64 13.32
C SER A 246 11.78 21.26 14.79
N GLY A 247 12.91 21.15 15.49
CA GLY A 247 12.96 20.62 16.86
C GLY A 247 12.64 19.12 16.95
N ARG A 248 12.55 18.41 15.82
CA ARG A 248 12.31 16.97 15.76
C ARG A 248 13.61 16.19 15.73
N ALA A 249 13.60 14.96 16.24
CA ALA A 249 14.74 14.07 16.09
C ALA A 249 14.93 13.71 14.60
N ALA A 250 16.19 13.68 14.13
CA ALA A 250 16.49 13.36 12.74
C ALA A 250 15.89 12.01 12.30
N ASP A 251 15.89 11.03 13.21
CA ASP A 251 15.44 9.67 12.93
C ASP A 251 13.93 9.46 13.11
N SER A 252 13.22 10.42 13.69
CA SER A 252 11.75 10.35 13.83
C SER A 252 11.01 10.89 12.61
N MET A 253 11.71 11.48 11.65
CA MET A 253 11.11 12.00 10.42
C MET A 253 11.18 10.93 9.34
N PHE A 254 10.04 10.63 8.70
CA PHE A 254 10.05 9.84 7.48
C PHE A 254 10.88 10.57 6.42
N PHE A 255 11.89 9.89 5.88
CA PHE A 255 12.84 10.47 4.94
C PHE A 255 13.27 9.38 3.96
N GLU A 256 12.59 9.34 2.83
CA GLU A 256 12.90 8.46 1.70
C GLU A 256 13.71 9.21 0.65
N GLN A 257 14.73 8.56 0.12
CA GLN A 257 15.69 9.16 -0.80
C GLN A 257 15.66 8.42 -2.13
N GLU A 258 15.39 9.16 -3.20
CA GLU A 258 15.49 8.60 -4.55
C GLU A 258 16.96 8.45 -4.96
N VAL A 259 17.46 7.22 -4.87
CA VAL A 259 18.81 6.86 -5.31
C VAL A 259 18.74 5.61 -6.17
N ILE A 260 18.80 5.79 -7.49
CA ILE A 260 18.73 4.67 -8.44
C ILE A 260 20.05 3.87 -8.40
N GLY A 261 20.06 2.63 -7.93
CA GLY A 261 21.28 1.81 -7.88
C GLY A 261 21.72 1.30 -9.26
N ASN A 262 23.03 1.30 -9.53
CA ASN A 262 23.61 0.65 -10.69
C ASN A 262 25.09 0.33 -10.44
N SER A 263 25.42 -0.95 -10.35
CA SER A 263 26.78 -1.42 -10.00
C SER A 263 27.88 -1.02 -10.99
N ALA A 264 27.53 -0.56 -12.20
CA ALA A 264 28.49 -0.08 -13.20
C ALA A 264 28.86 1.41 -13.06
N GLU A 265 28.20 2.12 -12.14
CA GLU A 265 28.38 3.55 -11.86
C GLU A 265 29.34 3.79 -10.68
N ALA A 266 29.63 5.06 -10.39
CA ALA A 266 30.51 5.44 -9.28
C ALA A 266 29.99 4.90 -7.93
N ARG A 267 30.90 4.56 -7.03
CA ARG A 267 30.55 3.97 -5.73
C ARG A 267 29.84 4.98 -4.82
N GLU A 268 30.21 6.25 -4.94
CA GLU A 268 29.77 7.37 -4.11
C GLU A 268 28.30 7.75 -4.36
N ILE A 269 27.72 7.30 -5.48
CA ILE A 269 26.33 7.58 -5.86
C ILE A 269 25.41 6.36 -5.71
N GLN A 270 25.90 5.29 -5.08
CA GLN A 270 25.12 4.06 -4.85
C GLN A 270 24.21 4.19 -3.62
N PRO A 271 23.08 3.47 -3.57
CA PRO A 271 22.12 3.46 -2.45
C PRO A 271 22.76 3.31 -1.07
N ALA A 272 23.78 2.46 -0.97
CA ALA A 272 24.50 2.19 0.29
C ALA A 272 25.11 3.43 0.95
N GLN A 273 25.37 4.50 0.19
CA GLN A 273 25.91 5.76 0.74
C GLN A 273 24.87 6.60 1.50
N TYR A 274 23.59 6.31 1.33
CA TYR A 274 22.47 7.13 1.84
C TYR A 274 21.66 6.44 2.96
N LEU A 275 22.06 5.23 3.38
CA LEU A 275 21.32 4.45 4.39
C LEU A 275 21.34 5.09 5.79
N ALA A 276 22.34 5.92 6.09
CA ALA A 276 22.46 6.61 7.37
C ALA A 276 21.45 7.77 7.51
N THR A 277 20.93 8.29 6.40
CA THR A 277 20.05 9.46 6.37
C THR A 277 18.59 9.12 6.18
N GLY A 278 18.23 7.85 5.95
CA GLY A 278 16.83 7.45 5.84
C GLY A 278 16.62 6.18 5.05
N LYS A 279 15.41 6.02 4.54
CA LYS A 279 15.06 4.98 3.57
C LYS A 279 15.59 5.36 2.19
N VAL A 280 15.79 4.36 1.34
CA VAL A 280 16.29 4.52 -0.02
C VAL A 280 15.43 3.68 -0.95
N SER A 281 15.07 4.29 -2.09
CA SER A 281 14.33 3.64 -3.16
C SER A 281 15.05 2.41 -3.72
N GLU A 282 14.41 1.25 -3.69
CA GLU A 282 14.99 -0.02 -4.12
C GLU A 282 14.49 -0.44 -5.52
N PHE A 283 15.07 0.19 -6.55
CA PHE A 283 14.70 -0.01 -7.95
C PHE A 283 14.97 -1.42 -8.49
N ASN A 284 15.79 -2.25 -7.81
CA ASN A 284 15.97 -3.63 -8.24
C ASN A 284 14.68 -4.44 -8.11
N VAL A 285 13.76 -4.05 -7.21
CA VAL A 285 12.44 -4.71 -7.08
C VAL A 285 11.64 -4.57 -8.37
N ASN A 286 11.62 -3.40 -9.02
CA ASN A 286 10.90 -3.18 -10.28
C ASN A 286 11.36 -4.14 -11.38
N ALA A 287 12.67 -4.17 -11.62
CA ALA A 287 13.27 -5.00 -12.65
C ALA A 287 13.08 -6.49 -12.34
N ARG A 288 13.21 -6.87 -11.05
CA ARG A 288 13.08 -8.25 -10.60
C ARG A 288 11.65 -8.77 -10.69
N LEU A 289 10.66 -7.97 -10.32
CA LEU A 289 9.24 -8.30 -10.49
C LEU A 289 8.90 -8.44 -11.97
N LYS A 290 9.31 -7.47 -12.80
CA LYS A 290 9.11 -7.55 -14.25
C LYS A 290 9.72 -8.83 -14.84
N GLN A 291 10.97 -9.12 -14.51
CA GLN A 291 11.64 -10.33 -14.98
C GLN A 291 10.92 -11.61 -14.54
N ALA A 292 10.47 -11.69 -13.29
CA ALA A 292 9.75 -12.86 -12.77
C ALA A 292 8.43 -13.09 -13.51
N PHE A 293 7.56 -12.06 -13.55
CA PHE A 293 6.22 -12.17 -14.14
C PHE A 293 6.22 -12.27 -15.67
N ASP A 294 7.24 -11.75 -16.36
CA ASP A 294 7.40 -11.93 -17.80
C ASP A 294 7.93 -13.32 -18.20
N ASN A 295 8.50 -14.07 -17.26
CA ASN A 295 9.12 -15.36 -17.53
C ASN A 295 8.54 -16.45 -16.62
N ASP A 296 9.21 -16.72 -15.50
CA ASP A 296 8.84 -17.76 -14.55
C ASP A 296 9.00 -17.23 -13.12
N ILE A 297 7.87 -17.10 -12.42
CA ILE A 297 7.85 -16.64 -11.03
C ILE A 297 8.51 -17.64 -10.06
N ASN A 298 8.74 -18.89 -10.47
CA ASN A 298 9.39 -19.93 -9.68
C ASN A 298 10.90 -20.06 -9.97
N SER A 299 11.45 -19.26 -10.89
CA SER A 299 12.86 -19.37 -11.26
C SER A 299 13.80 -19.23 -10.05
N ALA A 300 14.73 -20.18 -9.89
CA ALA A 300 15.75 -20.10 -8.84
C ALA A 300 16.70 -18.88 -9.00
N SER A 301 16.80 -18.31 -10.20
CA SER A 301 17.67 -17.16 -10.46
C SER A 301 16.94 -15.83 -10.32
N PHE A 302 15.72 -15.75 -10.85
CA PHE A 302 14.96 -14.50 -10.97
C PHE A 302 13.47 -14.62 -10.56
N GLY A 303 13.08 -15.69 -9.86
CA GLY A 303 11.73 -15.92 -9.34
C GLY A 303 11.50 -15.32 -7.95
N LEU A 304 10.24 -15.16 -7.57
CA LEU A 304 9.78 -14.24 -6.53
C LEU A 304 10.44 -14.47 -5.16
N GLY A 305 10.76 -15.73 -4.79
CA GLY A 305 11.38 -16.06 -3.51
C GLY A 305 12.81 -15.54 -3.31
N GLY A 306 13.44 -15.00 -4.35
CA GLY A 306 14.77 -14.38 -4.29
C GLY A 306 14.75 -12.85 -4.13
N ILE A 307 13.59 -12.21 -4.06
CA ILE A 307 13.50 -10.76 -3.86
C ILE A 307 14.06 -10.40 -2.47
N GLY A 308 14.96 -9.41 -2.42
CA GLY A 308 15.62 -8.99 -1.19
C GLY A 308 16.78 -9.88 -0.72
N ALA A 309 17.10 -10.98 -1.42
CA ALA A 309 18.11 -11.94 -0.97
C ALA A 309 19.57 -11.49 -1.22
N SER A 310 19.80 -10.54 -2.14
CA SER A 310 21.15 -10.07 -2.45
C SER A 310 21.64 -9.09 -1.38
N ALA A 311 22.84 -9.31 -0.86
CA ALA A 311 23.52 -8.39 0.06
C ALA A 311 23.86 -7.02 -0.58
N SER A 312 23.74 -6.89 -1.90
CA SER A 312 23.93 -5.62 -2.61
C SER A 312 22.68 -4.75 -2.66
N TRP A 313 21.52 -5.29 -2.30
CA TRP A 313 20.26 -4.55 -2.24
C TRP A 313 20.20 -3.75 -0.93
N VAL A 314 19.35 -2.74 -0.91
CA VAL A 314 19.01 -1.97 0.29
C VAL A 314 18.44 -2.94 1.34
N PRO A 315 18.92 -2.91 2.59
CA PRO A 315 18.33 -3.71 3.66
C PRO A 315 16.83 -3.45 3.80
N SER A 316 16.03 -4.48 4.10
CA SER A 316 14.55 -4.40 4.10
C SER A 316 14.02 -3.23 4.96
N ASP A 317 14.56 -3.02 6.15
CA ASP A 317 14.15 -1.93 7.06
C ASP A 317 14.43 -0.53 6.50
N LYS A 318 15.36 -0.43 5.55
CA LYS A 318 15.74 0.81 4.85
C LYS A 318 15.22 0.91 3.42
N ALA A 319 14.56 -0.13 2.88
CA ALA A 319 14.11 -0.14 1.51
C ALA A 319 12.72 0.50 1.39
N ALA A 320 12.54 1.35 0.38
CA ALA A 320 11.24 1.74 -0.14
C ALA A 320 11.00 1.03 -1.47
N VAL A 321 9.84 0.37 -1.61
CA VAL A 321 9.58 -0.56 -2.71
C VAL A 321 8.23 -0.32 -3.36
N TRP A 322 8.15 -0.56 -4.67
CA TRP A 322 6.93 -0.44 -5.46
C TRP A 322 7.00 -1.35 -6.68
N VAL A 323 5.84 -1.65 -7.26
CA VAL A 323 5.78 -2.27 -8.58
C VAL A 323 6.13 -1.27 -9.67
N THR A 324 5.56 -0.06 -9.59
CA THR A 324 5.79 1.05 -10.53
C THR A 324 5.68 2.40 -9.83
N ASN A 325 6.27 3.42 -10.43
CA ASN A 325 6.10 4.84 -10.08
C ASN A 325 5.92 5.64 -11.38
N TRP A 326 5.73 6.95 -11.27
CA TRP A 326 5.45 7.77 -12.45
C TRP A 326 6.56 7.72 -13.52
N ASP A 327 7.85 7.65 -13.13
CA ASP A 327 8.96 7.52 -14.08
C ASP A 327 9.03 6.12 -14.72
N THR A 328 9.02 5.07 -13.90
CA THR A 328 9.20 3.69 -14.36
C THR A 328 8.04 3.19 -15.20
N GLU A 329 6.83 3.71 -14.97
CA GLU A 329 5.64 3.45 -15.77
C GLU A 329 5.78 3.97 -17.22
N ARG A 330 6.65 4.98 -17.42
CA ARG A 330 6.84 5.68 -18.70
C ARG A 330 8.10 5.25 -19.45
N ASN A 331 8.97 4.45 -18.85
CA ASN A 331 10.28 4.10 -19.42
C ASN A 331 10.48 2.59 -19.70
N GLY A 332 9.50 1.74 -19.36
CA GLY A 332 9.50 0.31 -19.66
C GLY A 332 10.32 -0.57 -18.69
N SER A 333 10.84 0.00 -17.60
CA SER A 333 11.65 -0.73 -16.60
C SER A 333 10.84 -1.48 -15.54
N ALA A 334 9.53 -1.23 -15.46
CA ALA A 334 8.61 -1.81 -14.47
C ALA A 334 7.40 -2.48 -15.14
N LEU A 335 6.70 -3.33 -14.37
CA LEU A 335 5.33 -3.70 -14.69
C LEU A 335 4.41 -2.50 -14.44
N THR A 336 3.36 -2.36 -15.24
CA THR A 336 2.42 -1.24 -15.22
C THR A 336 1.00 -1.74 -15.44
N TYR A 337 -0.02 -0.88 -15.33
CA TYR A 337 -1.39 -1.28 -15.69
C TYR A 337 -1.49 -1.87 -17.11
N LYS A 338 -0.59 -1.52 -18.04
CA LYS A 338 -0.55 -2.04 -19.42
C LYS A 338 -0.21 -3.52 -19.47
N ASP A 339 0.38 -4.08 -18.41
CA ASP A 339 0.71 -5.50 -18.27
C ASP A 339 -0.46 -6.32 -17.66
N GLY A 340 -1.62 -5.69 -17.43
CA GLY A 340 -2.86 -6.33 -17.00
C GLY A 340 -2.71 -7.11 -15.69
N ALA A 341 -3.17 -8.36 -15.69
CA ALA A 341 -3.16 -9.26 -14.53
C ALA A 341 -1.81 -9.31 -13.79
N LYS A 342 -0.68 -9.30 -14.52
CA LYS A 342 0.66 -9.35 -13.94
C LYS A 342 0.92 -8.18 -12.99
N TYR A 343 0.40 -7.00 -13.29
CA TYR A 343 0.56 -5.82 -12.46
C TYR A 343 -0.17 -5.96 -11.11
N LEU A 344 -1.41 -6.47 -11.11
CA LEU A 344 -2.13 -6.74 -9.87
C LEU A 344 -1.48 -7.88 -9.06
N LEU A 345 -1.03 -8.94 -9.72
CA LEU A 345 -0.31 -10.03 -9.05
C LEU A 345 1.01 -9.54 -8.41
N ALA A 346 1.73 -8.66 -9.09
CA ALA A 346 2.95 -8.06 -8.56
C ALA A 346 2.66 -7.17 -7.34
N ASN A 347 1.58 -6.39 -7.35
CA ASN A 347 1.17 -5.59 -6.18
C ASN A 347 0.71 -6.48 -5.02
N ALA A 348 -0.04 -7.56 -5.30
CA ALA A 348 -0.43 -8.54 -4.29
C ALA A 348 0.80 -9.20 -3.67
N PHE A 349 1.78 -9.61 -4.48
CA PHE A 349 3.04 -10.13 -3.97
C PHE A 349 3.79 -9.09 -3.11
N LEU A 350 3.95 -7.86 -3.60
CA LEU A 350 4.64 -6.78 -2.89
C LEU A 350 4.05 -6.56 -1.49
N LEU A 351 2.72 -6.46 -1.41
CA LEU A 351 1.97 -6.26 -0.16
C LEU A 351 1.98 -7.51 0.73
N ALA A 352 2.13 -8.71 0.19
CA ALA A 352 2.16 -9.94 0.97
C ALA A 352 3.55 -10.40 1.41
N TYR A 353 4.63 -10.00 0.73
CA TYR A 353 5.95 -10.62 0.92
C TYR A 353 6.72 -10.07 2.13
N GLY A 354 6.64 -8.76 2.40
CA GLY A 354 7.24 -8.14 3.58
C GLY A 354 8.71 -7.68 3.43
N TYR A 355 9.20 -7.53 2.20
CA TYR A 355 10.49 -6.88 1.94
C TYR A 355 10.28 -5.39 1.61
N GLY A 356 10.90 -4.50 2.39
CA GLY A 356 10.78 -3.05 2.20
C GLY A 356 9.43 -2.47 2.63
N GLN A 357 9.35 -1.14 2.62
CA GLN A 357 8.12 -0.41 2.85
C GLN A 357 7.33 -0.24 1.54
N PRO A 358 6.10 -0.77 1.46
CA PRO A 358 5.37 -0.86 0.20
C PRO A 358 4.70 0.46 -0.18
N HIS A 359 4.88 0.83 -1.45
CA HIS A 359 4.19 1.92 -2.11
C HIS A 359 3.26 1.41 -3.20
N VAL A 360 2.00 1.82 -3.13
CA VAL A 360 0.98 1.59 -4.15
C VAL A 360 0.87 2.85 -5.00
N TYR A 361 1.14 2.71 -6.30
CA TYR A 361 1.04 3.83 -7.23
C TYR A 361 -0.40 4.06 -7.69
N SER A 362 -0.86 5.31 -7.59
CA SER A 362 -2.09 5.75 -8.24
C SER A 362 -1.84 6.99 -9.10
N GLY A 363 -2.17 6.86 -10.38
CA GLY A 363 -2.04 7.92 -11.37
C GLY A 363 -3.17 7.87 -12.39
N TYR A 364 -2.80 8.05 -13.66
CA TYR A 364 -3.75 8.21 -14.76
C TYR A 364 -3.26 7.50 -16.02
N TYR A 365 -4.19 7.15 -16.89
CA TYR A 365 -3.90 6.57 -18.19
C TYR A 365 -3.34 7.65 -19.13
N PHE A 366 -2.33 7.30 -19.92
CA PHE A 366 -1.63 8.22 -20.82
C PHE A 366 -1.28 7.56 -22.15
N ALA A 367 -1.16 8.38 -23.19
CA ALA A 367 -0.74 7.95 -24.53
C ALA A 367 0.74 8.26 -24.76
N ASP A 368 1.15 9.46 -24.36
CA ASP A 368 2.51 9.96 -24.49
C ASP A 368 3.20 10.00 -23.12
N ALA A 369 4.51 9.75 -23.09
CA ALA A 369 5.28 9.70 -21.84
C ALA A 369 5.28 11.04 -21.08
N ASP A 370 5.03 12.16 -21.76
CA ASP A 370 5.00 13.49 -21.16
C ASP A 370 3.61 13.93 -20.71
N ASP A 371 2.57 13.13 -20.95
CA ASP A 371 1.19 13.51 -20.66
C ASP A 371 0.99 13.89 -19.17
N GLY A 372 0.38 15.05 -18.97
CA GLY A 372 -0.06 15.52 -17.67
C GLY A 372 -1.33 14.84 -17.18
N ALA A 373 -1.72 15.17 -15.94
CA ALA A 373 -2.96 14.69 -15.36
C ALA A 373 -4.20 15.02 -16.23
N PRO A 374 -5.26 14.20 -16.17
CA PRO A 374 -6.52 14.45 -16.85
C PRO A 374 -7.03 15.89 -16.66
N GLY A 375 -7.21 16.60 -17.77
CA GLY A 375 -7.70 17.99 -17.76
C GLY A 375 -6.69 19.04 -17.25
N ALA A 376 -5.43 18.68 -17.05
CA ALA A 376 -4.41 19.63 -16.63
C ALA A 376 -4.28 20.82 -17.60
N THR A 377 -4.21 22.00 -17.02
CA THR A 377 -3.84 23.24 -17.70
C THR A 377 -2.39 23.59 -17.37
N ASP A 378 -1.90 24.71 -17.89
CA ASP A 378 -0.54 25.16 -17.60
C ASP A 378 -0.33 25.47 -16.10
N ASN A 379 -1.40 25.79 -15.36
CA ASN A 379 -1.31 26.29 -13.98
C ASN A 379 -2.16 25.52 -12.97
N ALA A 380 -2.97 24.55 -13.40
CA ALA A 380 -3.89 23.86 -12.50
C ALA A 380 -4.22 22.43 -12.97
N VAL A 381 -4.43 21.53 -12.02
CA VAL A 381 -5.06 20.20 -12.20
C VAL A 381 -6.47 20.23 -11.61
N PRO A 382 -7.52 19.89 -12.39
CA PRO A 382 -8.89 19.82 -11.88
C PRO A 382 -9.07 18.64 -10.90
N ASP A 383 -10.20 18.63 -10.19
CA ASP A 383 -10.52 17.55 -9.25
C ASP A 383 -10.50 16.18 -9.92
N MET A 384 -9.86 15.22 -9.25
CA MET A 384 -9.80 13.84 -9.69
C MET A 384 -11.21 13.25 -9.74
N THR A 385 -11.55 12.66 -10.89
CA THR A 385 -12.80 11.92 -11.09
C THR A 385 -12.45 10.48 -11.44
N CYS A 386 -12.69 9.57 -10.50
CA CYS A 386 -12.53 8.14 -10.76
C CYS A 386 -13.64 7.62 -11.68
N PRO A 387 -13.39 6.53 -12.44
CA PRO A 387 -14.45 5.83 -13.15
C PRO A 387 -15.59 5.48 -12.19
N ALA A 388 -16.81 5.83 -12.57
CA ALA A 388 -18.03 5.52 -11.82
C ALA A 388 -18.86 4.49 -12.59
N GLY A 389 -19.49 3.56 -11.87
CA GLY A 389 -20.42 2.60 -12.43
C GLY A 389 -21.73 3.31 -12.71
N ASP A 390 -22.49 2.83 -13.69
CA ASP A 390 -23.87 3.26 -13.86
C ASP A 390 -24.67 2.91 -12.58
N GLU A 391 -25.01 3.93 -11.77
CA GLU A 391 -25.84 3.78 -10.57
C GLU A 391 -27.35 3.66 -10.90
N SER A 392 -27.75 3.54 -12.17
CA SER A 392 -29.13 3.17 -12.52
C SER A 392 -29.37 1.68 -12.28
N GLY A 393 -29.66 1.37 -11.02
CA GLY A 393 -30.17 0.09 -10.57
C GLY A 393 -31.59 -0.19 -11.09
N ASP A 394 -31.73 -0.45 -12.38
CA ASP A 394 -32.94 -1.05 -12.92
C ASP A 394 -32.81 -2.57 -12.95
N ASP A 395 -33.47 -3.21 -11.98
CA ASP A 395 -33.93 -4.58 -12.03
C ASP A 395 -34.67 -4.83 -13.36
N VAL A 396 -34.01 -5.38 -14.38
CA VAL A 396 -34.72 -5.90 -15.56
C VAL A 396 -34.87 -7.41 -15.42
N SER A 397 -35.79 -7.77 -14.54
CA SER A 397 -36.59 -8.98 -14.71
C SER A 397 -37.63 -8.73 -15.81
N GLY A 398 -37.64 -9.59 -16.83
CA GLY A 398 -38.82 -9.80 -17.67
C GLY A 398 -39.01 -8.91 -18.92
N ASP A 399 -39.25 -9.59 -20.03
CA ASP A 399 -40.11 -9.21 -21.15
C ASP A 399 -39.59 -8.23 -22.21
N ALA A 400 -38.82 -8.82 -23.14
CA ALA A 400 -38.69 -8.32 -24.49
C ALA A 400 -40.02 -8.48 -25.26
N ALA A 401 -40.74 -7.38 -25.47
CA ALA A 401 -41.77 -7.31 -26.52
C ALA A 401 -41.92 -5.89 -27.09
N ASN A 402 -41.85 -5.83 -28.42
CA ASN A 402 -42.25 -4.75 -29.33
C ASN A 402 -41.30 -3.57 -29.55
N ALA A 403 -40.50 -3.67 -30.63
CA ALA A 403 -40.63 -2.77 -31.78
C ALA A 403 -39.90 -3.37 -33.00
N ALA A 404 -40.69 -3.87 -33.96
CA ALA A 404 -40.25 -4.21 -35.31
C ALA A 404 -40.82 -3.17 -36.29
N GLU A 405 -40.15 -3.08 -37.45
CA GLU A 405 -40.34 -2.19 -38.62
C GLU A 405 -39.35 -0.99 -38.64
N SER A 406 -38.42 -0.82 -39.59
CA SER A 406 -38.13 -1.43 -40.90
C SER A 406 -36.59 -1.39 -41.06
N SER A 407 -35.87 -2.35 -41.63
CA SER A 407 -35.76 -2.60 -43.09
C SER A 407 -34.72 -3.71 -43.37
N GLY A 408 -35.08 -4.68 -44.23
CA GLY A 408 -34.22 -5.37 -45.22
C GLY A 408 -32.91 -6.08 -44.83
N GLU A 409 -32.95 -7.42 -44.87
CA GLU A 409 -31.84 -8.39 -45.11
C GLU A 409 -30.67 -7.86 -45.99
N SER A 410 -29.40 -8.25 -45.85
CA SER A 410 -28.71 -9.50 -45.42
C SER A 410 -27.20 -9.17 -45.28
N GLY A 411 -26.32 -9.74 -44.47
CA GLY A 411 -26.27 -10.84 -43.50
C GLY A 411 -24.77 -11.09 -43.19
N GLY A 412 -24.39 -11.28 -41.91
CA GLY A 412 -23.02 -11.65 -41.51
C GLY A 412 -22.54 -11.04 -40.18
N GLU A 413 -22.93 -11.68 -39.07
CA GLU A 413 -22.40 -11.61 -37.69
C GLU A 413 -21.89 -10.25 -37.13
N SER A 414 -22.79 -9.56 -36.41
CA SER A 414 -22.40 -8.64 -35.33
C SER A 414 -23.04 -9.10 -34.02
N GLY A 415 -22.20 -9.59 -33.10
CA GLY A 415 -22.59 -9.83 -31.71
C GLY A 415 -22.92 -8.48 -31.06
N ALA A 416 -24.17 -8.30 -30.65
CA ALA A 416 -24.63 -7.12 -29.92
C ALA A 416 -23.87 -7.03 -28.58
N LYS A 417 -22.91 -6.11 -28.50
CA LYS A 417 -22.23 -5.75 -27.26
C LYS A 417 -23.23 -5.01 -26.37
N ARG A 418 -23.62 -5.64 -25.25
CA ARG A 418 -24.31 -4.96 -24.14
C ARG A 418 -23.39 -3.85 -23.61
N ASN A 419 -23.91 -2.63 -23.50
CA ASN A 419 -23.24 -1.51 -22.85
C ASN A 419 -23.33 -1.68 -21.33
N VAL A 420 -22.45 -2.50 -20.77
CA VAL A 420 -21.90 -2.17 -19.45
C VAL A 420 -21.00 -0.97 -19.68
N ALA A 421 -21.13 0.11 -18.90
CA ALA A 421 -20.16 1.19 -18.90
C ALA A 421 -18.80 0.57 -18.51
N ARG A 422 -18.02 0.19 -19.52
CA ARG A 422 -16.70 -0.41 -19.38
C ARG A 422 -15.74 0.67 -18.89
N ASN A 423 -14.86 0.31 -17.96
CA ASN A 423 -13.72 1.15 -17.61
C ASN A 423 -12.83 1.22 -18.85
N THR A 424 -13.05 2.22 -19.70
CA THR A 424 -12.18 2.43 -20.85
C THR A 424 -10.88 2.99 -20.31
N GLU A 425 -9.88 2.10 -20.15
CA GLU A 425 -8.45 2.42 -19.96
C GLU A 425 -7.99 3.35 -21.10
N SER A 426 -8.37 4.61 -21.00
CA SER A 426 -8.32 5.58 -22.08
C SER A 426 -7.48 6.74 -21.62
N SER A 427 -6.52 7.13 -22.47
CA SER A 427 -5.63 8.25 -22.17
C SER A 427 -6.43 9.48 -21.73
N GLY A 428 -5.97 10.15 -20.67
CA GLY A 428 -6.65 11.30 -20.10
C GLY A 428 -7.77 10.94 -19.11
N THR A 429 -7.76 9.74 -18.53
CA THR A 429 -8.64 9.35 -17.42
C THR A 429 -7.83 8.86 -16.21
N TRP A 430 -8.38 9.02 -15.01
CA TRP A 430 -7.72 8.57 -13.78
C TRP A 430 -7.82 7.06 -13.62
N GLN A 431 -6.72 6.41 -13.22
CA GLN A 431 -6.70 4.97 -12.95
C GLN A 431 -7.46 4.64 -11.66
N CYS A 432 -7.27 5.49 -10.64
CA CYS A 432 -7.76 5.28 -9.29
C CYS A 432 -7.39 3.91 -8.70
N ALA A 433 -6.13 3.49 -8.89
CA ALA A 433 -5.64 2.19 -8.46
C ALA A 433 -5.77 1.94 -6.95
N GLN A 434 -5.79 3.01 -6.14
CA GLN A 434 -6.09 2.93 -4.71
C GLN A 434 -7.47 2.37 -4.40
N ARG A 435 -8.41 2.47 -5.34
CA ARG A 435 -9.80 1.98 -5.18
C ARG A 435 -9.98 0.55 -5.69
N TRP A 436 -9.00 0.00 -6.41
CA TRP A 436 -9.12 -1.34 -7.00
C TRP A 436 -9.29 -2.39 -5.91
N THR A 437 -10.25 -3.28 -6.09
CA THR A 437 -10.65 -4.31 -5.10
C THR A 437 -9.47 -5.15 -4.65
N ALA A 438 -8.64 -5.63 -5.59
CA ALA A 438 -7.44 -6.39 -5.27
C ALA A 438 -6.42 -5.59 -4.46
N ILE A 439 -6.21 -4.31 -4.80
CA ILE A 439 -5.26 -3.46 -4.09
C ILE A 439 -5.74 -3.21 -2.66
N ARG A 440 -7.00 -2.79 -2.50
CA ARG A 440 -7.65 -2.56 -1.20
C ARG A 440 -7.59 -3.77 -0.28
N GLY A 441 -8.00 -4.92 -0.80
CA GLY A 441 -7.94 -6.17 -0.04
C GLY A 441 -6.52 -6.55 0.36
N MET A 442 -5.53 -6.28 -0.50
CA MET A 442 -4.12 -6.56 -0.20
C MET A 442 -3.48 -5.55 0.76
N ILE A 443 -3.98 -4.30 0.85
CA ILE A 443 -3.62 -3.37 1.93
C ILE A 443 -4.10 -3.93 3.27
N GLY A 444 -5.36 -4.37 3.34
CA GLY A 444 -5.90 -5.05 4.53
C GLY A 444 -5.12 -6.31 4.90
N PHE A 445 -4.76 -7.13 3.90
CA PHE A 445 -3.88 -8.29 4.09
C PHE A 445 -2.53 -7.87 4.70
N HIS A 446 -1.85 -6.88 4.12
CA HIS A 446 -0.55 -6.40 4.59
C HIS A 446 -0.59 -6.01 6.07
N ASN A 447 -1.61 -5.23 6.44
CA ASN A 447 -1.82 -4.78 7.81
C ASN A 447 -2.07 -5.97 8.76
N ALA A 448 -2.86 -6.96 8.34
CA ALA A 448 -3.16 -8.13 9.16
C ALA A 448 -1.95 -9.04 9.40
N VAL A 449 -0.96 -9.03 8.50
CA VAL A 449 0.26 -9.85 8.59
C VAL A 449 1.49 -9.07 9.04
N ALA A 450 1.33 -7.81 9.46
CA ALA A 450 2.43 -6.93 9.83
C ALA A 450 3.34 -7.57 10.90
N GLY A 451 4.66 -7.49 10.68
CA GLY A 451 5.67 -8.05 11.58
C GLY A 451 5.82 -9.58 11.57
N SER A 452 5.12 -10.29 10.69
CA SER A 452 5.29 -11.74 10.49
C SER A 452 6.33 -12.07 9.42
N GLU A 453 6.84 -13.30 9.40
CA GLU A 453 7.81 -13.75 8.40
C GLU A 453 7.13 -14.58 7.29
N VAL A 454 7.81 -14.73 6.15
CA VAL A 454 7.39 -15.64 5.08
C VAL A 454 7.56 -17.08 5.56
N THR A 455 6.49 -17.87 5.44
CA THR A 455 6.41 -19.29 5.83
C THR A 455 5.77 -20.08 4.69
N ASP A 456 5.67 -21.41 4.81
CA ASP A 456 4.90 -22.27 3.90
C ASP A 456 5.16 -22.07 2.39
N TRP A 457 6.38 -21.65 2.01
CA TRP A 457 6.71 -21.41 0.61
C TRP A 457 6.69 -22.72 -0.18
N ALA A 458 5.86 -22.79 -1.20
CA ALA A 458 5.73 -23.96 -2.05
C ALA A 458 5.37 -23.59 -3.50
N GLU A 459 5.90 -24.36 -4.44
CA GLU A 459 5.58 -24.28 -5.86
C GLU A 459 4.52 -25.34 -6.20
N TYR A 460 3.49 -24.96 -6.97
CA TYR A 460 2.34 -25.82 -7.28
C TYR A 460 2.20 -26.13 -8.77
N GLY A 461 3.32 -26.06 -9.49
CA GLY A 461 3.42 -26.19 -10.94
C GLY A 461 4.18 -25.02 -11.55
N GLU A 462 4.31 -25.00 -12.86
CA GLU A 462 4.94 -23.89 -13.58
C GLU A 462 4.16 -22.59 -13.33
N ASN A 463 4.86 -21.52 -12.96
CA ASN A 463 4.26 -20.21 -12.70
C ASN A 463 3.13 -20.19 -11.65
N VAL A 464 3.14 -21.13 -10.70
CA VAL A 464 2.22 -21.14 -9.55
C VAL A 464 3.00 -21.28 -8.25
N VAL A 465 2.79 -20.34 -7.33
CA VAL A 465 3.45 -20.30 -6.02
C VAL A 465 2.45 -19.98 -4.91
N GLY A 466 2.66 -20.54 -3.72
CA GLY A 466 1.94 -20.16 -2.52
C GLY A 466 2.90 -20.00 -1.34
N PHE A 467 2.59 -19.07 -0.44
CA PHE A 467 3.36 -18.87 0.80
C PHE A 467 2.48 -18.28 1.90
N GLY A 468 2.83 -18.64 3.13
CA GLY A 468 2.23 -18.15 4.36
C GLY A 468 2.94 -16.92 4.92
N ARG A 469 2.25 -16.28 5.84
CA ARG A 469 2.76 -15.24 6.73
C ARG A 469 2.46 -15.65 8.15
N GLY A 470 3.46 -15.72 9.03
CA GLY A 470 3.29 -16.29 10.37
C GLY A 470 4.51 -16.11 11.26
N ALA A 471 4.37 -16.49 12.53
CA ALA A 471 5.54 -16.69 13.39
C ALA A 471 6.25 -17.97 12.95
N VAL A 472 7.56 -17.90 12.70
CA VAL A 472 8.36 -19.11 12.47
C VAL A 472 8.26 -19.97 13.72
N ALA A 473 7.92 -21.25 13.55
CA ALA A 473 8.05 -22.20 14.64
C ALA A 473 9.53 -22.28 14.99
N ASP A 474 9.88 -21.80 16.18
CA ASP A 474 11.23 -21.95 16.71
C ASP A 474 11.53 -23.45 16.87
N ASP A 475 12.33 -24.00 15.96
CA ASP A 475 12.88 -25.36 16.05
C ASP A 475 14.22 -25.36 16.83
N SER A 476 14.64 -24.21 17.37
CA SER A 476 15.73 -24.18 18.34
C SER A 476 15.16 -24.55 19.70
N GLY A 477 15.47 -25.76 20.17
CA GLY A 477 15.14 -26.24 21.50
C GLY A 477 15.87 -25.48 22.64
N ASP A 478 16.14 -24.18 22.49
CA ASP A 478 16.79 -23.33 23.49
C ASP A 478 15.80 -22.30 24.02
N ALA A 479 15.09 -22.71 25.08
CA ALA A 479 14.35 -21.81 25.94
C ALA A 479 15.32 -20.98 26.79
N ASP A 480 15.91 -19.93 26.23
CA ASP A 480 16.46 -18.82 27.02
C ASP A 480 15.81 -17.50 26.60
N GLY A 481 14.78 -17.12 27.35
CA GLY A 481 13.97 -15.94 27.15
C GLY A 481 14.66 -14.67 27.62
N SER A 482 15.59 -14.15 26.82
CA SER A 482 16.16 -12.82 27.05
C SER A 482 16.35 -12.03 25.76
N ASP A 483 15.26 -11.55 25.16
CA ASP A 483 15.28 -10.32 24.36
C ASP A 483 13.93 -9.60 24.51
N GLY A 484 13.96 -8.52 25.29
CA GLY A 484 12.80 -7.68 25.59
C GLY A 484 12.48 -6.73 24.44
N ALA A 485 11.57 -7.14 23.55
CA ALA A 485 10.86 -6.21 22.68
C ALA A 485 9.60 -5.70 23.41
N ALA A 486 9.50 -4.38 23.56
CA ALA A 486 8.43 -3.69 24.29
C ALA A 486 7.03 -4.13 23.81
N ALA A 487 6.22 -4.57 24.78
CA ALA A 487 4.83 -4.94 24.59
C ALA A 487 3.93 -3.70 24.65
N GLY A 488 3.43 -3.28 23.50
CA GLY A 488 2.35 -2.31 23.33
C GLY A 488 1.94 -2.32 21.86
N ASP A 489 0.67 -2.62 21.57
CA ASP A 489 0.00 -2.58 20.25
C ASP A 489 0.30 -3.65 19.17
N ARG A 490 0.50 -4.92 19.56
CA ARG A 490 0.44 -6.06 18.60
C ARG A 490 -0.87 -6.85 18.70
N ALA A 491 -1.95 -6.30 18.16
CA ALA A 491 -3.24 -6.99 18.05
C ALA A 491 -3.31 -7.92 16.81
N ALA A 492 -2.31 -8.78 16.59
CA ALA A 492 -2.37 -9.87 15.60
C ALA A 492 -1.32 -10.97 15.80
N ALA A 493 -0.66 -11.06 16.96
CA ALA A 493 0.29 -12.13 17.20
C ALA A 493 -0.47 -13.45 17.41
N GLY A 494 -0.56 -14.27 16.34
CA GLY A 494 -0.98 -15.67 16.43
C GLY A 494 -0.16 -16.43 17.48
N LYS A 495 -0.67 -17.57 17.94
CA LYS A 495 0.13 -18.49 18.77
C LYS A 495 1.42 -18.83 18.02
N ALA A 496 2.53 -19.01 18.74
CA ALA A 496 3.78 -19.49 18.15
C ALA A 496 3.51 -20.75 17.29
N GLY A 497 3.93 -20.72 16.02
CA GLY A 497 3.66 -21.78 15.03
C GLY A 497 2.29 -21.70 14.32
N SER A 498 1.48 -20.66 14.51
CA SER A 498 0.25 -20.43 13.73
C SER A 498 0.45 -19.33 12.68
N GLY A 499 -0.02 -19.59 11.46
CA GLY A 499 -0.06 -18.63 10.37
C GLY A 499 -1.11 -17.55 10.60
N VAL A 500 -0.84 -16.34 10.12
CA VAL A 500 -1.73 -15.18 10.17
C VAL A 500 -2.27 -14.81 8.78
N GLY A 501 -1.59 -15.19 7.70
CA GLY A 501 -2.05 -15.01 6.33
C GLY A 501 -1.45 -15.99 5.34
N TYR A 502 -2.03 -16.09 4.15
CA TYR A 502 -1.57 -16.91 3.05
C TYR A 502 -1.91 -16.28 1.69
N LEU A 503 -0.94 -16.27 0.77
CA LEU A 503 -1.12 -15.83 -0.61
C LEU A 503 -0.74 -16.98 -1.56
N ALA A 504 -1.61 -17.26 -2.53
CA ALA A 504 -1.31 -18.10 -3.69
C ALA A 504 -1.49 -17.31 -4.99
N ILE A 505 -0.52 -17.40 -5.89
CA ILE A 505 -0.49 -16.71 -7.18
C ILE A 505 -0.46 -17.74 -8.30
N ASN A 506 -1.32 -17.56 -9.31
CA ASN A 506 -1.25 -18.23 -10.60
C ASN A 506 -0.89 -17.22 -11.69
N ASN A 507 0.36 -17.23 -12.14
CA ASN A 507 0.85 -16.42 -13.26
C ASN A 507 0.85 -17.21 -14.60
N SER A 508 0.27 -18.40 -14.64
CA SER A 508 0.12 -19.16 -15.88
C SER A 508 -1.07 -18.66 -16.72
N ASP A 509 -1.10 -19.09 -17.99
CA ASP A 509 -2.18 -18.80 -18.94
C ASP A 509 -3.39 -19.75 -18.78
N GLU A 510 -3.34 -20.68 -17.82
CA GLU A 510 -4.40 -21.67 -17.58
C GLU A 510 -4.97 -21.55 -16.17
N SER A 511 -6.22 -22.00 -16.01
CA SER A 511 -6.78 -22.19 -14.66
C SER A 511 -6.15 -23.41 -14.00
N VAL A 512 -5.77 -23.27 -12.74
CA VAL A 512 -5.21 -24.36 -11.93
C VAL A 512 -6.11 -24.65 -10.74
N THR A 513 -6.34 -25.94 -10.45
CA THR A 513 -6.94 -26.38 -9.19
C THR A 513 -5.88 -27.15 -8.41
N ARG A 514 -5.64 -26.74 -7.17
CA ARG A 514 -4.60 -27.30 -6.30
C ARG A 514 -5.07 -27.33 -4.86
N THR A 515 -4.49 -28.25 -4.11
CA THR A 515 -4.54 -28.21 -2.64
C THR A 515 -3.29 -27.49 -2.15
N PHE A 516 -3.49 -26.37 -1.46
CA PHE A 516 -2.45 -25.53 -0.87
C PHE A 516 -2.29 -25.88 0.60
N ALA A 517 -1.05 -25.99 1.07
CA ALA A 517 -0.72 -26.17 2.47
C ALA A 517 -0.41 -24.82 3.13
N THR A 518 -0.96 -24.60 4.32
CA THR A 518 -0.85 -23.36 5.09
C THR A 518 -0.84 -23.66 6.59
N SER A 519 -0.20 -22.79 7.36
CA SER A 519 -0.22 -22.80 8.82
C SER A 519 -1.42 -22.06 9.41
N LEU A 520 -2.37 -21.59 8.58
CA LEU A 520 -3.61 -20.94 9.04
C LEU A 520 -4.49 -21.93 9.84
N PRO A 521 -5.22 -21.45 10.87
CA PRO A 521 -6.23 -22.25 11.54
C PRO A 521 -7.32 -22.75 10.58
N ALA A 522 -7.98 -23.85 10.94
CA ALA A 522 -9.15 -24.32 10.20
C ALA A 522 -10.30 -23.31 10.32
N GLY A 523 -10.92 -22.99 9.19
CA GLY A 523 -11.93 -21.94 9.12
C GLY A 523 -12.33 -21.62 7.68
N VAL A 524 -13.33 -20.76 7.52
CA VAL A 524 -13.74 -20.25 6.20
C VAL A 524 -13.25 -18.82 6.08
N TYR A 525 -12.39 -18.55 5.10
CA TYR A 525 -11.76 -17.25 4.94
C TYR A 525 -12.20 -16.58 3.63
N CYS A 526 -12.50 -15.29 3.70
CA CYS A 526 -12.81 -14.47 2.52
C CYS A 526 -11.55 -14.29 1.67
N ASN A 527 -11.65 -14.49 0.36
CA ASN A 527 -10.57 -14.15 -0.56
C ASN A 527 -10.53 -12.63 -0.78
N VAL A 528 -9.71 -11.94 0.00
CA VAL A 528 -9.64 -10.47 -0.01
C VAL A 528 -9.04 -9.92 -1.31
N TYR A 529 -8.28 -10.72 -2.06
CA TYR A 529 -7.80 -10.32 -3.39
C TYR A 529 -8.93 -10.21 -4.42
N ALA A 530 -9.96 -11.06 -4.32
CA ALA A 530 -10.95 -11.22 -5.39
C ALA A 530 -12.19 -10.34 -5.21
N THR A 531 -12.68 -10.20 -3.97
CA THR A 531 -13.99 -9.57 -3.72
C THR A 531 -13.98 -8.77 -2.42
N GLY A 532 -14.62 -7.60 -2.41
CA GLY A 532 -14.82 -6.79 -1.20
C GLY A 532 -15.94 -7.29 -0.29
N ASP A 533 -16.85 -8.13 -0.79
CA ASP A 533 -18.07 -8.59 -0.10
C ASP A 533 -17.97 -10.03 0.45
N CYS A 534 -16.79 -10.63 0.41
CA CYS A 534 -16.56 -12.04 0.79
C CYS A 534 -17.37 -13.05 -0.06
N SER A 535 -17.89 -12.69 -1.24
CA SER A 535 -18.60 -13.66 -2.10
C SER A 535 -17.67 -14.76 -2.62
N ALA A 536 -16.36 -14.51 -2.67
CA ALA A 536 -15.33 -15.54 -2.82
C ALA A 536 -14.73 -15.90 -1.46
N ALA A 537 -14.72 -17.20 -1.12
CA ALA A 537 -14.14 -17.72 0.11
C ALA A 537 -13.54 -19.12 -0.08
N VAL A 538 -12.60 -19.49 0.78
CA VAL A 538 -11.95 -20.81 0.82
C VAL A 538 -12.07 -21.41 2.22
N SER A 539 -12.14 -22.74 2.30
CA SER A 539 -12.24 -23.48 3.57
C SER A 539 -10.90 -24.15 3.87
N VAL A 540 -10.24 -23.69 4.94
CA VAL A 540 -9.03 -24.32 5.49
C VAL A 540 -9.46 -25.47 6.39
N ARG A 541 -8.96 -26.66 6.11
CA ARG A 541 -9.24 -27.90 6.86
C ARG A 541 -8.42 -27.96 8.13
N SER A 542 -8.78 -28.90 9.02
CA SER A 542 -8.06 -29.15 10.28
C SER A 542 -6.59 -29.58 10.10
N ASP A 543 -6.21 -30.03 8.92
CA ASP A 543 -4.83 -30.39 8.58
C ASP A 543 -4.01 -29.21 8.01
N GLY A 544 -4.58 -28.00 7.98
CA GLY A 544 -3.92 -26.81 7.43
C GLY A 544 -3.93 -26.76 5.90
N THR A 545 -4.77 -27.55 5.22
CA THR A 545 -4.86 -27.48 3.75
C THR A 545 -6.17 -26.83 3.29
N PHE A 546 -6.15 -26.19 2.13
CA PHE A 546 -7.36 -25.79 1.42
C PHE A 546 -7.24 -26.10 -0.07
N GLU A 547 -8.36 -26.43 -0.71
CA GLU A 547 -8.40 -26.56 -2.17
C GLU A 547 -8.96 -25.27 -2.78
N ALA A 548 -8.32 -24.79 -3.84
CA ALA A 548 -8.82 -23.63 -4.59
C ALA A 548 -8.54 -23.78 -6.09
N THR A 549 -9.46 -23.23 -6.89
CA THR A 549 -9.29 -23.02 -8.32
C THR A 549 -8.87 -21.57 -8.54
N LEU A 550 -7.66 -21.36 -9.06
CA LEU A 550 -7.15 -20.05 -9.45
C LEU A 550 -7.25 -19.95 -10.98
N PRO A 551 -8.07 -19.04 -11.52
CA PRO A 551 -8.02 -18.66 -12.94
C PRO A 551 -6.61 -18.23 -13.39
N ALA A 552 -6.38 -18.18 -14.69
CA ALA A 552 -5.17 -17.62 -15.26
C ALA A 552 -4.97 -16.16 -14.81
N GLY A 553 -3.73 -15.78 -14.46
CA GLY A 553 -3.39 -14.41 -14.04
C GLY A 553 -4.13 -13.95 -12.78
N SER A 554 -4.21 -14.79 -11.75
CA SER A 554 -5.09 -14.53 -10.61
C SER A 554 -4.56 -15.10 -9.28
N ALA A 555 -5.11 -14.67 -8.15
CA ALA A 555 -4.60 -15.02 -6.83
C ALA A 555 -5.70 -15.32 -5.79
N VAL A 556 -5.31 -16.03 -4.73
CA VAL A 556 -6.10 -16.18 -3.49
C VAL A 556 -5.28 -15.59 -2.35
N ALA A 557 -5.86 -14.64 -1.62
CA ALA A 557 -5.27 -14.07 -0.41
C ALA A 557 -6.25 -14.20 0.75
N ILE A 558 -5.81 -14.82 1.84
CA ILE A 558 -6.62 -15.07 3.04
C ILE A 558 -5.81 -14.77 4.30
N HIS A 559 -6.48 -14.25 5.33
CA HIS A 559 -5.84 -13.97 6.62
C HIS A 559 -6.83 -14.09 7.77
N VAL A 560 -6.31 -14.21 9.00
CA VAL A 560 -7.12 -14.43 10.20
C VAL A 560 -8.14 -13.32 10.48
N GLY A 561 -7.87 -12.09 10.03
CA GLY A 561 -8.80 -10.97 10.11
C GLY A 561 -9.97 -11.02 9.12
N ALA A 562 -9.94 -11.94 8.15
CA ALA A 562 -10.96 -12.11 7.12
C ALA A 562 -11.70 -13.47 7.25
N GLU A 563 -11.75 -14.04 8.46
CA GLU A 563 -12.54 -15.24 8.74
C GLU A 563 -14.04 -14.92 8.73
N ARG A 564 -14.83 -15.73 8.02
CA ARG A 564 -16.29 -15.61 7.96
C ARG A 564 -16.88 -16.09 9.30
N SER A 565 -17.28 -15.14 10.13
CA SER A 565 -17.88 -15.45 11.44
C SER A 565 -19.17 -16.27 11.31
N GLY A 566 -19.20 -17.44 11.96
CA GLY A 566 -20.44 -18.17 12.22
C GLY A 566 -21.16 -17.58 13.43
N SER A 567 -22.08 -16.64 13.21
CA SER A 567 -22.95 -15.98 14.22
C SER A 567 -22.31 -15.01 15.24
N ALA A 568 -22.82 -13.77 15.21
CA ALA A 568 -22.87 -12.77 16.29
C ALA A 568 -21.54 -12.34 16.96
N GLY A 569 -20.76 -11.50 16.28
CA GLY A 569 -19.70 -10.68 16.87
C GLY A 569 -19.08 -9.83 15.77
N GLY A 570 -19.11 -8.50 15.92
CA GLY A 570 -18.91 -7.53 14.84
C GLY A 570 -17.61 -7.70 14.04
N VAL A 571 -17.75 -7.56 12.72
CA VAL A 571 -16.62 -7.34 11.80
C VAL A 571 -15.97 -6.02 12.19
N SER A 572 -14.79 -6.08 12.80
CA SER A 572 -13.89 -4.93 12.94
C SER A 572 -12.69 -5.16 12.04
N GLY A 573 -12.82 -4.76 10.77
CA GLY A 573 -11.73 -4.82 9.79
C GLY A 573 -12.21 -4.85 8.34
N GLY A 574 -12.28 -3.68 7.72
CA GLY A 574 -11.98 -3.47 6.29
C GLY A 574 -12.88 -4.08 5.19
N ALA A 575 -13.90 -4.88 5.49
CA ALA A 575 -14.86 -5.25 4.44
C ALA A 575 -15.71 -4.02 4.11
N SER A 576 -15.47 -3.41 2.95
CA SER A 576 -16.39 -2.43 2.36
C SER A 576 -17.80 -3.01 2.40
N ALA A 577 -18.65 -2.47 3.27
CA ALA A 577 -20.00 -2.98 3.44
C ALA A 577 -20.79 -2.79 2.13
N GLY A 578 -20.84 -3.85 1.31
CA GLY A 578 -21.86 -4.05 0.28
C GLY A 578 -21.44 -4.03 -1.20
N ARG A 579 -20.17 -3.74 -1.55
CA ARG A 579 -19.72 -3.79 -2.96
C ARG A 579 -18.76 -4.95 -3.22
N ARG A 580 -19.12 -5.83 -4.16
CA ARG A 580 -18.28 -6.94 -4.62
C ARG A 580 -17.00 -6.43 -5.30
N THR A 581 -17.14 -5.45 -6.17
CA THR A 581 -16.09 -4.80 -6.96
C THR A 581 -16.28 -3.28 -6.94
N ASP A 582 -15.22 -2.54 -7.23
CA ASP A 582 -15.26 -1.09 -7.40
C ASP A 582 -15.42 -0.75 -8.90
N PRO A 583 -16.18 0.29 -9.29
CA PRO A 583 -16.27 0.67 -10.70
C PRO A 583 -14.97 1.12 -11.35
N ALA A 584 -13.97 1.51 -10.55
CA ALA A 584 -12.62 1.78 -11.04
C ALA A 584 -11.81 0.50 -11.33
N ASP A 585 -12.31 -0.69 -10.95
CA ASP A 585 -11.64 -1.95 -11.23
C ASP A 585 -11.38 -2.09 -12.75
N PRO A 586 -10.20 -2.57 -13.16
CA PRO A 586 -9.95 -2.88 -14.55
C PRO A 586 -10.84 -4.03 -15.04
N ASP A 587 -11.37 -3.93 -16.27
CA ASP A 587 -12.28 -4.92 -16.87
C ASP A 587 -11.70 -6.36 -16.82
N TRP A 588 -10.40 -6.49 -17.05
CA TRP A 588 -9.70 -7.79 -17.04
C TRP A 588 -9.66 -8.42 -15.65
N PHE A 589 -9.60 -7.62 -14.58
CA PHE A 589 -9.66 -8.12 -13.20
C PHE A 589 -11.07 -8.59 -12.83
N VAL A 590 -12.10 -7.80 -13.15
CA VAL A 590 -13.50 -8.18 -12.86
C VAL A 590 -13.84 -9.54 -13.49
N SER A 591 -13.34 -9.77 -14.71
CA SER A 591 -13.55 -11.04 -15.41
C SER A 591 -12.89 -12.24 -14.74
N SER A 592 -11.68 -12.08 -14.19
CA SER A 592 -10.95 -13.16 -13.52
C SER A 592 -11.46 -13.41 -12.11
N ALA A 593 -11.79 -12.35 -11.35
CA ALA A 593 -12.34 -12.44 -10.00
C ALA A 593 -13.70 -13.15 -9.97
N ALA A 594 -14.58 -12.89 -10.94
CA ALA A 594 -15.89 -13.56 -11.02
C ALA A 594 -15.81 -15.09 -11.20
N ALA A 595 -14.69 -15.60 -11.72
CA ALA A 595 -14.46 -17.04 -11.89
C ALA A 595 -13.92 -17.73 -10.63
N MET A 596 -13.55 -16.97 -9.58
CA MET A 596 -13.04 -17.51 -8.32
C MET A 596 -14.18 -17.90 -7.39
N VAL A 597 -14.77 -19.07 -7.62
CA VAL A 597 -15.62 -19.72 -6.63
C VAL A 597 -14.85 -20.91 -6.09
N GLY A 598 -14.46 -20.83 -4.82
CA GLY A 598 -13.94 -22.00 -4.12
C GLY A 598 -14.95 -23.12 -4.25
N ALA A 599 -14.48 -24.33 -4.60
CA ALA A 599 -15.32 -25.52 -4.48
C ALA A 599 -15.80 -25.55 -3.02
N GLN A 600 -17.06 -25.20 -2.78
CA GLN A 600 -17.69 -25.51 -1.51
C GLN A 600 -17.49 -27.02 -1.38
N PRO A 601 -16.86 -27.53 -0.31
CA PRO A 601 -16.95 -28.95 -0.06
C PRO A 601 -18.45 -29.22 -0.05
N ALA A 602 -18.92 -30.12 -0.91
CA ALA A 602 -20.23 -30.71 -0.72
C ALA A 602 -20.28 -31.09 0.75
N ASP A 603 -21.34 -30.70 1.47
CA ASP A 603 -21.56 -31.08 2.86
C ASP A 603 -21.44 -32.61 2.95
N HIS A 604 -20.22 -33.10 3.15
CA HIS A 604 -19.96 -34.43 3.63
C HIS A 604 -20.29 -34.31 5.11
N ALA A 605 -21.58 -34.32 5.41
CA ALA A 605 -22.03 -34.79 6.71
C ALA A 605 -21.31 -36.11 6.93
N GLN A 606 -20.28 -36.10 7.77
CA GLN A 606 -19.78 -37.33 8.35
C GLN A 606 -20.95 -37.90 9.14
N ILE A 607 -21.69 -38.80 8.53
CA ILE A 607 -22.59 -39.69 9.26
C ILE A 607 -21.64 -40.55 10.09
N VAL A 608 -21.40 -40.13 11.33
CA VAL A 608 -20.86 -41.00 12.36
C VAL A 608 -21.93 -42.06 12.58
N MET A 609 -21.76 -43.21 11.93
CA MET A 609 -22.60 -44.36 12.21
C MET A 609 -22.22 -44.87 13.60
N ASP A 610 -23.13 -44.71 14.55
CA ASP A 610 -23.04 -45.30 15.88
C ASP A 610 -22.96 -46.83 15.77
N GLU A 611 -22.26 -47.50 16.69
CA GLU A 611 -22.08 -48.97 16.66
C GLU A 611 -23.43 -49.72 16.63
N GLU A 612 -24.48 -49.15 17.23
CA GLU A 612 -25.85 -49.69 17.18
C GLU A 612 -26.45 -49.73 15.76
N MET A 613 -26.08 -48.79 14.87
CA MET A 613 -26.63 -48.74 13.51
C MET A 613 -25.96 -49.76 12.58
N VAL A 614 -24.74 -50.21 12.91
CA VAL A 614 -24.03 -51.29 12.21
C VAL A 614 -24.65 -52.65 12.54
N GLU A 615 -25.02 -52.89 13.80
CA GLU A 615 -25.71 -54.13 14.21
C GLU A 615 -27.11 -54.25 13.58
N ALA A 616 -27.85 -53.15 13.45
CA ALA A 616 -29.17 -53.14 12.81
C ALA A 616 -29.13 -53.50 11.31
N ILE A 617 -28.04 -53.17 10.61
CA ILE A 617 -27.86 -53.51 9.19
C ILE A 617 -27.50 -54.98 9.01
N ASP A 618 -26.78 -55.59 9.95
CA ASP A 618 -26.38 -57.00 9.89
C ASP A 618 -27.57 -57.95 10.15
N GLU A 619 -28.48 -57.58 11.06
CA GLU A 619 -29.75 -58.31 11.28
C GLU A 619 -30.70 -58.21 10.06
N ALA A 620 -30.73 -57.07 9.37
CA ALA A 620 -31.52 -56.90 8.15
C ALA A 620 -30.98 -57.76 6.99
N ASN A 621 -29.67 -57.94 6.89
CA ASN A 621 -29.03 -58.77 5.84
C ASN A 621 -29.30 -60.27 6.04
N HIS A 622 -29.39 -60.76 7.28
CA HIS A 622 -29.67 -62.18 7.55
C HIS A 622 -31.11 -62.60 7.26
N SER A 623 -32.08 -61.68 7.29
CA SER A 623 -33.50 -61.99 7.12
C SER A 623 -34.03 -61.85 5.68
N ALA A 624 -33.36 -61.07 4.82
CA ALA A 624 -33.86 -60.71 3.49
C ALA A 624 -33.06 -61.28 2.30
N GLY A 625 -31.90 -61.92 2.52
CA GLY A 625 -31.10 -62.50 1.44
C GLY A 625 -30.58 -61.46 0.42
N LEU A 626 -30.33 -60.22 0.85
CA LEU A 626 -29.66 -59.18 0.06
C LEU A 626 -28.18 -59.13 0.43
N SER A 627 -27.30 -59.00 -0.57
CA SER A 627 -25.88 -58.71 -0.37
C SER A 627 -25.62 -57.23 -0.62
N VAL A 628 -25.30 -56.45 0.42
CA VAL A 628 -24.82 -55.06 0.29
C VAL A 628 -23.30 -55.08 0.36
N LEU A 629 -22.62 -54.59 -0.68
CA LEU A 629 -21.17 -54.42 -0.69
C LEU A 629 -20.85 -52.98 -0.27
N VAL A 630 -20.16 -52.81 0.86
CA VAL A 630 -19.69 -51.50 1.33
C VAL A 630 -18.28 -51.26 0.79
N LEU A 631 -18.15 -50.35 -0.17
CA LEU A 631 -16.87 -49.76 -0.57
C LEU A 631 -16.85 -48.32 -0.06
N ALA A 632 -15.73 -47.95 0.55
CA ALA A 632 -15.49 -46.67 1.23
C ALA A 632 -16.26 -45.50 0.59
N GLY A 633 -17.32 -45.07 1.28
CA GLY A 633 -18.02 -43.81 1.01
C GLY A 633 -19.26 -43.85 0.11
N ALA A 634 -19.69 -44.98 -0.45
CA ALA A 634 -20.94 -45.02 -1.24
C ALA A 634 -21.75 -46.32 -1.05
N ILE A 635 -23.01 -46.19 -0.59
CA ILE A 635 -23.98 -47.30 -0.58
C ILE A 635 -24.60 -47.39 -1.97
N LEU A 636 -24.25 -48.42 -2.74
CA LEU A 636 -24.90 -48.74 -4.01
C LEU A 636 -26.02 -49.76 -3.77
N LEU A 637 -27.28 -49.33 -3.81
CA LEU A 637 -28.45 -50.21 -3.71
C LEU A 637 -28.81 -50.75 -5.10
N VAL A 638 -28.44 -51.99 -5.40
CA VAL A 638 -28.85 -52.67 -6.64
C VAL A 638 -30.24 -53.26 -6.44
N VAL A 639 -31.28 -52.55 -6.89
CA VAL A 639 -32.66 -53.09 -6.96
C VAL A 639 -32.91 -53.61 -8.37
N ALA A 640 -32.99 -54.93 -8.51
CA ALA A 640 -33.46 -55.57 -9.74
C ALA A 640 -34.95 -55.22 -9.95
N ALA A 641 -35.25 -54.56 -11.07
CA ALA A 641 -36.59 -54.05 -11.38
C ALA A 641 -37.63 -55.17 -11.56
N GLY A 642 -38.68 -55.16 -10.74
CA GLY A 642 -39.87 -56.00 -10.89
C GLY A 642 -41.06 -55.48 -10.08
N ARG A 643 -41.87 -54.62 -10.71
CA ARG A 643 -43.22 -54.13 -10.33
C ARG A 643 -43.84 -54.70 -9.04
N VAL A 644 -44.22 -53.82 -8.08
CA VAL A 644 -45.57 -53.80 -7.44
C VAL A 644 -45.88 -52.38 -6.89
N ARG A 645 -47.13 -51.95 -7.09
CA ARG A 645 -47.78 -50.74 -6.57
C ARG A 645 -48.15 -50.87 -5.08
N LYS A 646 -47.98 -49.80 -4.27
CA LYS A 646 -49.00 -49.13 -3.41
C LYS A 646 -48.40 -48.39 -2.20
N SER A 647 -48.77 -47.11 -2.10
CA SER A 647 -49.33 -46.37 -0.94
C SER A 647 -48.68 -46.37 0.46
N PHE A 648 -48.40 -45.12 0.91
CA PHE A 648 -48.46 -44.53 2.27
C PHE A 648 -47.56 -45.19 3.34
N ALA A 649 -46.94 -44.51 4.32
CA ALA A 649 -47.30 -43.28 5.02
C ALA A 649 -46.08 -42.63 5.70
N LYS A 650 -46.28 -41.38 6.11
CA LYS A 650 -45.54 -40.56 7.08
C LYS A 650 -45.14 -41.31 8.36
N LEU A 651 -43.98 -40.99 8.94
CA LEU A 651 -43.66 -40.85 10.38
C LEU A 651 -42.19 -40.36 10.46
N GLU A 652 -42.00 -39.08 10.77
CA GLU A 652 -41.44 -38.52 12.05
C GLU A 652 -39.94 -38.72 12.21
#